data_AF-A0A931AY69-F1
#
_entry.id   AF-A0A931AY69-F1
#
_cell.length_a   1.000
_cell.length_b   1.000
_cell.length_c   1.000
_cell.angle_alpha   90.00
_cell.angle_beta   90.00
_cell.angle_gamma   90.00
#
_symmetry.space_group_name_H-M   'P 1'
#
loop_
_entity.id
_entity.type
_entity.pdbx_description
1 polymer ?
#
loop_
_entity_poly.entity_id
_entity_poly.type
_entity_poly.pdbx_seq_one_letter_code
_entity_poly.pdbx_strand_id
1 'polypeptide(L)'
;MAGDGGEAVGRDGLGGGAIALPWPFGRWDRAVVPLRPLDANDIVKGVFATVRRYLGPLYLPLSTLALGSTVVLGGCVWAAWGLIRSLHLHSERMTTTRGIELALAIAVAVVPALLCAVLASAVTTTVCLTVLGHHAVLGRRLTARQAWVEARPHLGRTLGTQLLTLSAVLGVLILSFLPAVVLGLALHSGAAAGFALLLIFPGLAAMVFVGGRLLLATPVVVLEGMTPTAALRRSWQLNRGVFWRTFGISLLPGMVGRAATQLIVGLGSAVAAQYLPAQVLYGPADSKAPVSFGSLVLPLCIVVLSYVVASVVTAPLTPLTLGLLYLDRCFRKENLQTTLHAALWGEVRYGSSVLFPFPPGFPPRPPRRGTTQPADRPLRREEQRPNKGRAMIATGWTLRVSGTSVGMAGNGVLTQGIRAAGVGLLSWLDLLARGAGLVGMTVGMWVFLYGRLLIKRGKRHTVKIIGSFTELVYTRYVLYLRPFAQDAAMFKMPTTLVGGGDPGTAIFLLSGLTQEEYLVRRFGGIGKVIAIGSPCEDLPLPGATRGYLSDDDWQDTVAGLIRGAHVVALAAGRGNGTVWEFTEAAHVMDLKRLVLLVYCDEEEYGDFCESVKAVYANRFGAAEEASVEGLPRQRPLPQLPTFRPKSSYRELSRRKVLLYGGRKRVKALVEWDFPLKGIVVFDEDGVGEFRRFDPAAVPFSSIKRGWLLSRLVKRQLKPVLAELAELPRNQSATEKVRSV
;
A
#
# COMPACT_ATOMS: atom_id res chain seq x y z
N MET A 1 -75.23 -3.59 7.08
CA MET A 1 -74.91 -4.10 8.42
C MET A 1 -73.47 -4.58 8.42
N ALA A 2 -72.55 -3.73 8.86
CA ALA A 2 -71.19 -4.11 9.24
C ALA A 2 -70.88 -3.30 10.50
N GLY A 3 -70.71 -4.02 11.61
CA GLY A 3 -70.48 -3.46 12.93
C GLY A 3 -69.04 -2.96 13.07
N ASP A 4 -68.96 -1.66 13.34
CA ASP A 4 -68.54 -1.05 14.60
C ASP A 4 -67.43 -1.69 15.44
N GLY A 5 -66.57 -0.82 15.98
CA GLY A 5 -65.52 -1.21 16.93
C GLY A 5 -64.52 -0.11 17.26
N GLY A 6 -64.95 0.91 18.00
CA GLY A 6 -64.18 1.40 19.15
C GLY A 6 -63.58 2.80 19.06
N GLU A 7 -64.37 3.79 19.48
CA GLU A 7 -63.96 5.16 19.81
C GLU A 7 -63.01 5.26 21.01
N ALA A 8 -62.28 6.38 21.01
CA ALA A 8 -61.35 6.85 22.01
C ALA A 8 -62.02 7.65 23.14
N VAL A 9 -61.51 7.48 24.37
CA VAL A 9 -61.57 8.40 25.53
C VAL A 9 -60.25 8.18 26.28
N GLY A 10 -59.32 9.13 26.45
CA GLY A 10 -59.34 10.38 27.23
C GLY A 10 -58.23 10.28 28.30
N ARG A 11 -57.10 11.03 28.17
CA ARG A 11 -56.65 12.16 29.03
C ARG A 11 -56.51 11.82 30.54
N ASP A 12 -55.45 12.10 31.31
CA ASP A 12 -54.24 12.95 31.26
C ASP A 12 -53.23 12.28 32.24
N GLY A 13 -51.91 12.18 31.99
CA GLY A 13 -50.92 13.25 32.12
C GLY A 13 -50.02 13.01 33.34
N LEU A 14 -48.72 12.74 33.15
CA LEU A 14 -47.58 13.17 34.00
C LEU A 14 -46.23 12.75 33.36
N GLY A 15 -45.49 13.73 32.85
CA GLY A 15 -44.03 13.82 32.94
C GLY A 15 -43.14 12.84 32.14
N GLY A 16 -42.80 13.20 30.91
CA GLY A 16 -41.71 12.57 30.17
C GLY A 16 -41.38 13.33 28.90
N GLY A 17 -40.61 14.41 29.02
CA GLY A 17 -40.19 15.24 27.89
C GLY A 17 -39.45 14.41 26.84
N ALA A 18 -40.16 14.06 25.76
CA ALA A 18 -39.53 13.62 24.52
C ALA A 18 -38.78 14.81 23.93
N ILE A 19 -37.49 14.90 24.24
CA ILE A 19 -36.56 15.77 23.52
C ILE A 19 -36.57 15.30 22.07
N ALA A 20 -37.28 16.04 21.22
CA ALA A 20 -37.15 15.94 19.77
C ALA A 20 -35.69 16.23 19.41
N LEU A 21 -34.92 15.17 19.14
CA LEU A 21 -33.55 15.28 18.63
C LEU A 21 -33.61 15.90 17.22
N PRO A 22 -32.94 17.04 16.97
CA PRO A 22 -33.03 17.73 15.69
C PRO A 22 -31.95 17.23 14.73
N TRP A 23 -32.09 16.03 14.14
CA TRP A 23 -31.22 15.64 13.01
C TRP A 23 -31.94 14.73 12.01
N PRO A 24 -32.03 15.10 10.72
CA PRO A 24 -32.54 14.21 9.70
C PRO A 24 -31.44 13.24 9.27
N PHE A 25 -31.64 11.94 9.48
CA PHE A 25 -30.80 10.89 8.88
C PHE A 25 -30.94 10.94 7.35
N GLY A 26 -29.93 11.47 6.67
CA GLY A 26 -29.85 11.43 5.21
C GLY A 26 -29.59 10.00 4.72
N ARG A 27 -30.41 9.51 3.78
CA ARG A 27 -30.22 8.20 3.14
C ARG A 27 -28.80 8.09 2.53
N TRP A 28 -28.00 7.17 3.06
CA TRP A 28 -26.62 6.87 2.66
C TRP A 28 -26.46 6.30 1.25
N ASP A 29 -27.58 5.94 0.61
CA ASP A 29 -27.70 5.61 -0.82
C ASP A 29 -27.25 6.74 -1.77
N ARG A 30 -26.94 7.91 -1.20
CA ARG A 30 -26.45 9.10 -1.92
C ARG A 30 -24.96 9.38 -1.73
N ALA A 31 -24.15 8.49 -1.14
CA ALA A 31 -22.70 8.68 -1.10
C ALA A 31 -22.09 8.55 -2.51
N VAL A 32 -21.20 9.47 -2.90
CA VAL A 32 -20.57 9.46 -4.23
C VAL A 32 -19.46 8.40 -4.33
N VAL A 33 -18.87 8.05 -3.18
CA VAL A 33 -17.70 7.18 -3.08
C VAL A 33 -18.08 5.94 -2.27
N PRO A 34 -17.84 4.72 -2.79
CA PRO A 34 -18.18 3.51 -2.05
C PRO A 34 -17.27 3.32 -0.83
N LEU A 35 -17.84 2.90 0.31
CA LEU A 35 -17.13 2.68 1.58
C LEU A 35 -16.37 1.34 1.58
N ARG A 36 -15.51 1.15 0.58
CA ARG A 36 -14.69 -0.06 0.39
C ARG A 36 -13.31 0.31 -0.18
N PRO A 37 -12.31 -0.57 -0.09
CA PRO A 37 -11.07 -0.41 -0.83
C PRO A 37 -11.34 -0.11 -2.31
N LEU A 38 -10.80 1.00 -2.81
CA LEU A 38 -11.10 1.51 -4.15
C LEU A 38 -10.15 0.90 -5.18
N ASP A 39 -10.69 0.52 -6.33
CA ASP A 39 -9.90 0.20 -7.52
C ASP A 39 -9.70 1.42 -8.42
N ALA A 40 -8.78 1.33 -9.38
CA ALA A 40 -8.46 2.46 -10.25
C ALA A 40 -9.68 3.01 -11.01
N ASN A 41 -10.59 2.12 -11.44
CA ASN A 41 -11.85 2.50 -12.08
C ASN A 41 -12.78 3.25 -11.12
N ASP A 42 -12.87 2.79 -9.87
CA ASP A 42 -13.73 3.40 -8.84
C ASP A 42 -13.21 4.79 -8.47
N ILE A 43 -11.88 4.98 -8.45
CA ILE A 43 -11.26 6.29 -8.24
C ILE A 43 -11.63 7.25 -9.38
N VAL A 44 -11.44 6.85 -10.64
CA VAL A 44 -11.74 7.71 -11.79
C VAL A 44 -13.23 8.06 -11.84
N LYS A 45 -14.12 7.07 -11.67
CA LYS A 45 -15.56 7.30 -11.59
C LYS A 45 -15.93 8.22 -10.43
N GLY A 46 -15.30 8.01 -9.26
CA GLY A 46 -15.48 8.84 -8.08
C GLY A 46 -15.12 10.30 -8.35
N VAL A 47 -13.98 10.58 -8.97
CA VAL A 47 -13.56 11.95 -9.33
C VAL A 47 -14.61 12.62 -10.21
N PHE A 48 -15.00 12.00 -11.33
CA PHE A 48 -15.97 12.60 -12.24
C PHE A 48 -17.36 12.74 -11.63
N ALA A 49 -17.78 11.79 -10.79
CA ALA A 49 -19.03 11.88 -10.07
C ALA A 49 -19.03 13.02 -9.04
N THR A 50 -17.91 13.24 -8.33
CA THR A 50 -17.74 14.38 -7.42
C THR A 50 -17.76 15.70 -8.19
N VAL A 51 -17.04 15.80 -9.30
CA VAL A 51 -17.04 17.01 -10.15
C VAL A 51 -18.45 17.33 -10.64
N ARG A 52 -19.17 16.35 -11.22
CA ARG A 52 -20.54 16.56 -11.74
C ARG A 52 -21.54 16.95 -10.66
N ARG A 53 -21.41 16.39 -9.46
CA ARG A 53 -22.34 16.68 -8.35
C ARG A 53 -22.08 18.03 -7.70
N TYR A 54 -20.83 18.48 -7.65
CA TYR A 54 -20.42 19.68 -6.93
C TYR A 54 -19.83 20.75 -7.87
N LEU A 55 -20.41 20.91 -9.08
CA LEU A 55 -19.94 21.88 -10.08
C LEU A 55 -19.87 23.31 -9.52
N GLY A 56 -20.93 23.82 -8.92
CA GLY A 56 -20.96 25.18 -8.37
C GLY A 56 -19.93 25.39 -7.26
N PRO A 57 -19.94 24.60 -6.17
CA PRO A 57 -19.00 24.74 -5.06
C PRO A 57 -17.52 24.58 -5.45
N LEU A 58 -17.20 23.77 -6.47
CA LEU A 58 -15.84 23.60 -6.96
C LEU A 58 -15.43 24.73 -7.91
N TYR A 59 -16.19 24.99 -8.97
CA TYR A 59 -15.75 25.86 -10.05
C TYR A 59 -15.89 27.35 -9.76
N LEU A 60 -16.82 27.79 -8.90
CA LEU A 60 -16.94 29.21 -8.52
C LEU A 60 -15.68 29.78 -7.83
N PRO A 61 -15.12 29.16 -6.77
CA PRO A 61 -13.89 29.66 -6.17
C PRO A 61 -12.68 29.49 -7.11
N LEU A 62 -12.68 28.49 -7.99
CA LEU A 62 -11.60 28.28 -8.96
C LEU A 62 -11.62 29.34 -10.07
N SER A 63 -12.79 29.71 -10.57
CA SER A 63 -12.92 30.72 -11.63
C SER A 63 -12.60 32.12 -11.10
N THR A 64 -13.06 32.48 -9.89
CA THR A 64 -12.71 33.76 -9.27
C THR A 64 -11.21 33.89 -9.03
N LEU A 65 -10.57 32.80 -8.57
CA LEU A 65 -9.12 32.71 -8.41
C LEU A 65 -8.37 32.82 -9.75
N ALA A 66 -8.86 32.15 -10.79
CA ALA A 66 -8.24 32.17 -12.11
C ALA A 66 -8.36 33.57 -12.77
N LEU A 67 -9.52 34.22 -12.65
CA LEU A 67 -9.71 35.60 -13.12
C LEU A 67 -8.84 36.58 -12.33
N GLY A 68 -8.84 36.48 -10.99
CA GLY A 68 -8.03 37.35 -10.13
C GLY A 68 -6.53 37.21 -10.40
N SER A 69 -6.03 35.97 -10.55
CA SER A 69 -4.63 35.74 -10.93
C SER A 69 -4.31 36.29 -12.31
N THR A 70 -5.20 36.14 -13.29
CA THR A 70 -4.99 36.71 -14.64
C THR A 70 -4.87 38.23 -14.61
N VAL A 71 -5.69 38.93 -13.82
CA VAL A 71 -5.61 40.39 -13.66
C VAL A 71 -4.28 40.81 -13.02
N VAL A 72 -3.88 40.13 -11.94
CA VAL A 72 -2.60 40.40 -11.26
C VAL A 72 -1.42 40.19 -12.20
N LEU A 73 -1.39 39.08 -12.94
CA LEU A 73 -0.31 38.77 -13.87
C LEU A 73 -0.28 39.71 -15.07
N GLY A 74 -1.45 40.09 -15.60
CA GLY A 74 -1.54 41.13 -16.63
C GLY A 74 -0.94 42.46 -16.15
N GLY A 75 -1.21 42.86 -14.90
CA GLY A 75 -0.60 44.02 -14.28
C GLY A 75 0.93 43.90 -14.13
N CYS A 76 1.44 42.74 -13.72
CA CYS A 76 2.88 42.49 -13.61
C CYS A 76 3.59 42.53 -14.97
N VAL A 77 2.98 41.96 -16.01
CA VAL A 77 3.50 42.02 -17.39
C VAL A 77 3.49 43.45 -17.91
N TRP A 78 2.42 44.22 -17.65
CA TRP A 78 2.35 45.64 -18.02
C TRP A 78 3.41 46.48 -17.30
N ALA A 79 3.63 46.24 -16.01
CA ALA A 79 4.68 46.89 -15.23
C ALA A 79 6.09 46.54 -15.75
N ALA A 80 6.34 45.26 -16.04
CA ALA A 80 7.60 44.81 -16.63
C ALA A 80 7.85 45.46 -18.00
N TRP A 81 6.82 45.54 -18.85
CA TRP A 81 6.89 46.25 -20.13
C TRP A 81 7.19 47.74 -19.95
N GLY A 82 6.54 48.40 -18.99
CA GLY A 82 6.83 49.80 -18.62
C GLY A 82 8.29 50.01 -18.21
N LEU A 83 8.86 49.09 -17.43
CA LEU A 83 10.26 49.11 -17.00
C LEU A 83 11.22 48.96 -18.20
N ILE A 84 10.92 48.03 -19.12
CA ILE A 84 11.73 47.81 -20.33
C ILE A 84 11.73 49.06 -21.22
N ARG A 85 10.57 49.73 -21.32
CA ARG A 85 10.42 50.97 -22.09
C ARG A 85 11.14 52.14 -21.43
N SER A 86 11.01 52.33 -20.12
CA SER A 86 11.65 53.46 -19.41
C SER A 86 13.17 53.39 -19.47
N LEU A 87 13.74 52.18 -19.42
CA LEU A 87 15.19 51.93 -19.44
C LEU A 87 15.79 51.87 -20.85
N HIS A 88 15.02 52.12 -21.92
CA HIS A 88 15.50 52.13 -23.31
C HIS A 88 16.34 50.90 -23.69
N LEU A 89 15.94 49.71 -23.21
CA LEU A 89 16.66 48.44 -23.43
C LEU A 89 16.60 47.91 -24.89
N HIS A 90 16.37 48.78 -25.89
CA HIS A 90 16.18 48.45 -27.31
C HIS A 90 17.46 48.52 -28.17
N SER A 91 18.63 48.83 -27.60
CA SER A 91 19.90 48.99 -28.35
C SER A 91 20.78 47.74 -28.34
N GLU A 92 21.46 47.46 -29.46
CA GLU A 92 22.14 46.19 -29.76
C GLU A 92 23.36 45.83 -28.87
N ARG A 93 23.84 46.72 -28.00
CA ARG A 93 24.98 46.43 -27.09
C ARG A 93 24.53 46.11 -25.66
N MET A 94 24.66 44.83 -25.29
CA MET A 94 24.49 44.37 -23.91
C MET A 94 25.69 44.77 -23.05
N THR A 95 25.47 45.64 -22.06
CA THR A 95 26.43 45.95 -20.97
C THR A 95 25.97 45.27 -19.68
N THR A 96 26.87 45.04 -18.71
CA THR A 96 26.55 44.36 -17.44
C THR A 96 25.38 45.00 -16.70
N THR A 97 25.29 46.34 -16.69
CA THR A 97 24.19 47.10 -16.07
C THR A 97 22.84 46.82 -16.73
N ARG A 98 22.80 46.76 -18.07
CA ARG A 98 21.57 46.43 -18.84
C ARG A 98 21.11 45.00 -18.61
N GLY A 99 22.05 44.08 -18.37
CA GLY A 99 21.72 42.71 -17.98
C GLY A 99 20.97 42.64 -16.64
N ILE A 100 21.39 43.44 -15.65
CA ILE A 100 20.73 43.54 -14.35
C ILE A 100 19.34 44.18 -14.49
N GLU A 101 19.22 45.24 -15.27
CA GLU A 101 17.93 45.91 -15.56
C GLU A 101 16.94 44.98 -16.27
N LEU A 102 17.40 44.18 -17.23
CA LEU A 102 16.59 43.17 -17.90
C LEU A 102 16.19 42.04 -16.93
N ALA A 103 17.12 41.57 -16.10
CA ALA A 103 16.82 40.56 -15.08
C ALA A 103 15.78 41.06 -14.06
N LEU A 104 15.86 42.32 -13.67
CA LEU A 104 14.89 42.98 -12.80
C LEU A 104 13.51 43.04 -13.48
N ALA A 105 13.44 43.44 -14.74
CA ALA A 105 12.18 43.45 -15.51
C ALA A 105 11.54 42.05 -15.59
N ILE A 106 12.35 41.02 -15.86
CA ILE A 106 11.89 39.63 -15.90
C ILE A 106 11.42 39.17 -14.51
N ALA A 107 12.16 39.50 -13.45
CA ALA A 107 11.80 39.15 -12.08
C ALA A 107 10.45 39.77 -11.66
N VAL A 108 10.19 41.02 -12.07
CA VAL A 108 8.92 41.74 -11.81
C VAL A 108 7.71 40.99 -12.42
N ALA A 109 7.89 40.27 -13.53
CA ALA A 109 6.83 39.44 -14.13
C ALA A 109 6.80 38.01 -13.56
N VAL A 110 7.97 37.36 -13.43
CA VAL A 110 8.07 35.93 -13.12
C VAL A 110 7.83 35.62 -11.65
N VAL A 111 8.33 36.44 -10.73
CA VAL A 111 8.17 36.17 -9.29
C VAL A 111 6.70 36.20 -8.87
N PRO A 112 5.89 37.21 -9.26
CA PRO A 112 4.45 37.20 -9.00
C PRO A 112 3.74 36.02 -9.68
N ALA A 113 4.15 35.63 -10.89
CA ALA A 113 3.61 34.45 -11.58
C ALA A 113 3.79 33.16 -10.78
N LEU A 114 5.00 32.94 -10.24
CA LEU A 114 5.28 31.78 -9.40
C LEU A 114 4.48 31.82 -8.09
N LEU A 115 4.41 32.98 -7.44
CA LEU A 115 3.63 33.15 -6.21
C LEU A 115 2.14 32.89 -6.44
N CYS A 116 1.56 33.48 -7.49
CA CYS A 116 0.17 33.25 -7.89
C CYS A 116 -0.07 31.77 -8.20
N ALA A 117 0.84 31.09 -8.90
CA ALA A 117 0.69 29.67 -9.22
C ALA A 117 0.69 28.78 -7.97
N VAL A 118 1.60 29.03 -7.02
CA VAL A 118 1.67 28.27 -5.76
C VAL A 118 0.42 28.52 -4.91
N LEU A 119 0.02 29.78 -4.74
CA LEU A 119 -1.19 30.13 -3.98
C LEU A 119 -2.45 29.54 -4.62
N ALA A 120 -2.56 29.63 -5.96
CA ALA A 120 -3.70 29.08 -6.68
C ALA A 120 -3.77 27.55 -6.55
N SER A 121 -2.62 26.87 -6.58
CA SER A 121 -2.53 25.43 -6.32
C SER A 121 -2.97 25.07 -4.91
N ALA A 122 -2.55 25.83 -3.89
CA ALA A 122 -2.95 25.61 -2.50
C ALA A 122 -4.46 25.77 -2.30
N VAL A 123 -5.05 26.84 -2.84
CA VAL A 123 -6.50 27.08 -2.82
C VAL A 123 -7.27 25.99 -3.54
N THR A 124 -6.84 25.63 -4.76
CA THR A 124 -7.48 24.57 -5.54
C THR A 124 -7.49 23.25 -4.78
N THR A 125 -6.34 22.87 -4.20
CA THR A 125 -6.17 21.58 -3.53
C THR A 125 -6.98 21.51 -2.25
N THR A 126 -6.96 22.57 -1.43
CA THR A 126 -7.75 22.64 -0.18
C THR A 126 -9.24 22.55 -0.44
N VAL A 127 -9.77 23.38 -1.35
CA VAL A 127 -11.21 23.40 -1.68
C VAL A 127 -11.67 22.05 -2.23
N CYS A 128 -10.88 21.41 -3.11
CA CYS A 128 -11.25 20.10 -3.64
C CYS A 128 -11.27 19.01 -2.57
N LEU A 129 -10.29 19.02 -1.66
CA LEU A 129 -10.17 18.02 -0.60
C LEU A 129 -11.22 18.19 0.49
N THR A 130 -11.61 19.42 0.86
CA THR A 130 -12.70 19.65 1.83
C THR A 130 -14.05 19.18 1.27
N VAL A 131 -14.35 19.52 0.00
CA VAL A 131 -15.57 19.05 -0.69
C VAL A 131 -15.62 17.51 -0.73
N LEU A 132 -14.49 16.86 -1.01
CA LEU A 132 -14.39 15.40 -1.03
C LEU A 132 -14.62 14.79 0.36
N GLY A 133 -13.85 15.24 1.37
CA GLY A 133 -13.83 14.63 2.70
C GLY A 133 -15.16 14.76 3.45
N HIS A 134 -15.78 15.93 3.40
CA HIS A 134 -16.91 16.27 4.28
C HIS A 134 -18.29 16.05 3.63
N HIS A 135 -18.37 16.06 2.30
CA HIS A 135 -19.65 16.07 1.59
C HIS A 135 -19.80 14.95 0.54
N ALA A 136 -18.75 14.60 -0.20
CA ALA A 136 -18.85 13.54 -1.21
C ALA A 136 -18.99 12.14 -0.57
N VAL A 137 -18.34 11.91 0.58
CA VAL A 137 -18.47 10.66 1.35
C VAL A 137 -19.81 10.59 2.09
N LEU A 138 -20.28 11.71 2.66
CA LEU A 138 -21.53 11.77 3.44
C LEU A 138 -22.77 12.11 2.59
N GLY A 139 -22.62 12.35 1.28
CA GLY A 139 -23.70 12.68 0.36
C GLY A 139 -24.41 14.03 0.60
N ARG A 140 -23.84 14.93 1.41
CA ARG A 140 -24.46 16.22 1.80
C ARG A 140 -24.39 17.25 0.68
N ARG A 141 -25.37 18.18 0.62
CA ARG A 141 -25.35 19.34 -0.28
C ARG A 141 -24.43 20.43 0.30
N LEU A 142 -23.74 21.17 -0.57
CA LEU A 142 -22.79 22.21 -0.20
C LEU A 142 -22.98 23.46 -1.06
N THR A 143 -22.80 24.65 -0.49
CA THR A 143 -22.73 25.92 -1.23
C THR A 143 -21.27 26.39 -1.37
N ALA A 144 -20.96 27.21 -2.38
CA ALA A 144 -19.60 27.71 -2.60
C ALA A 144 -19.05 28.51 -1.41
N ARG A 145 -19.90 29.30 -0.74
CA ARG A 145 -19.53 30.06 0.46
C ARG A 145 -19.13 29.13 1.61
N GLN A 146 -19.89 28.06 1.84
CA GLN A 146 -19.57 27.07 2.87
C GLN A 146 -18.26 26.34 2.56
N ALA A 147 -18.04 25.94 1.31
CA ALA A 147 -16.80 25.31 0.87
C ALA A 147 -15.57 26.18 1.15
N TRP A 148 -15.67 27.50 0.91
CA TRP A 148 -14.59 28.45 1.20
C TRP A 148 -14.34 28.64 2.69
N VAL A 149 -15.41 28.82 3.49
CA VAL A 149 -15.29 29.00 4.95
C VAL A 149 -14.60 27.79 5.59
N GLU A 150 -14.91 26.59 5.09
CA GLU A 150 -14.30 25.34 5.57
C GLU A 150 -12.87 25.14 5.06
N ALA A 151 -12.55 25.59 3.83
CA ALA A 151 -11.20 25.47 3.27
C ALA A 151 -10.18 26.48 3.85
N ARG A 152 -10.62 27.70 4.17
CA ARG A 152 -9.75 28.82 4.58
C ARG A 152 -8.77 28.49 5.71
N PRO A 153 -9.15 27.81 6.82
CA PRO A 153 -8.23 27.52 7.92
C PRO A 153 -7.08 26.58 7.54
N HIS A 154 -7.23 25.78 6.49
CA HIS A 154 -6.23 24.80 6.04
C HIS A 154 -5.26 25.38 5.01
N LEU A 155 -5.49 26.58 4.47
CA LEU A 155 -4.66 27.19 3.42
C LEU A 155 -3.19 27.37 3.85
N GLY A 156 -2.95 27.90 5.05
CA GLY A 156 -1.58 28.10 5.54
C GLY A 156 -0.83 26.77 5.72
N ARG A 157 -1.51 25.73 6.23
CA ARG A 157 -0.90 24.41 6.43
C ARG A 157 -0.63 23.70 5.10
N THR A 158 -1.52 23.85 4.11
CA THR A 158 -1.32 23.26 2.78
C THR A 158 -0.26 23.97 1.95
N LEU A 159 -0.18 25.30 2.06
CA LEU A 159 0.92 26.06 1.49
C LEU A 159 2.26 25.61 2.11
N GLY A 160 2.29 25.48 3.44
CA GLY A 160 3.44 24.95 4.18
C GLY A 160 3.83 23.54 3.71
N THR A 161 2.88 22.62 3.49
CA THR A 161 3.22 21.29 2.96
C THR A 161 3.72 21.35 1.54
N GLN A 162 3.14 22.16 0.65
CA GLN A 162 3.60 22.28 -0.73
C GLN A 162 5.02 22.84 -0.82
N LEU A 163 5.36 23.83 0.01
CA LEU A 163 6.72 24.37 0.08
C LEU A 163 7.71 23.37 0.68
N LEU A 164 7.30 22.61 1.70
CA LEU A 164 8.14 21.56 2.28
C LEU A 164 8.33 20.37 1.34
N THR A 165 7.31 19.96 0.58
CA THR A 165 7.47 18.92 -0.44
C THR A 165 8.35 19.42 -1.58
N LEU A 166 8.16 20.65 -2.05
CA LEU A 166 8.98 21.27 -3.09
C LEU A 166 10.45 21.35 -2.65
N SER A 167 10.73 21.85 -1.45
CA SER A 167 12.08 21.95 -0.91
C SER A 167 12.73 20.58 -0.69
N ALA A 168 11.97 19.57 -0.24
CA ALA A 168 12.49 18.20 -0.16
C ALA A 168 12.87 17.63 -1.53
N VAL A 169 12.04 17.85 -2.55
CA VAL A 169 12.28 17.39 -3.93
C VAL A 169 13.46 18.14 -4.57
N LEU A 170 13.53 19.47 -4.42
CA LEU A 170 14.65 20.28 -4.88
C LEU A 170 15.95 19.95 -4.12
N GLY A 171 15.88 19.70 -2.81
CA GLY A 171 17.04 19.32 -2.01
C GLY A 171 17.65 18.00 -2.49
N VAL A 172 16.81 17.01 -2.82
CA VAL A 172 17.26 15.75 -3.43
C VAL A 172 17.88 15.99 -4.80
N LEU A 173 17.26 16.84 -5.61
CA LEU A 173 17.80 17.22 -6.92
C LEU A 173 19.20 17.83 -6.75
N ILE A 174 19.31 18.95 -6.04
CA ILE A 174 20.57 19.67 -5.80
C ILE A 174 21.64 18.74 -5.24
N LEU A 175 21.33 17.94 -4.21
CA LEU A 175 22.27 16.99 -3.61
C LEU A 175 22.75 15.93 -4.60
N SER A 176 21.91 15.54 -5.56
CA SER A 176 22.27 14.58 -6.60
C SER A 176 23.13 15.19 -7.71
N PHE A 177 22.97 16.48 -7.99
CA PHE A 177 23.78 17.22 -8.98
C PHE A 177 25.10 17.73 -8.41
N LEU A 178 25.19 17.94 -7.10
CA LEU A 178 26.36 18.53 -6.45
C LEU A 178 27.67 17.76 -6.75
N PRO A 179 27.73 16.41 -6.68
CA PRO A 179 28.92 15.64 -7.05
C PRO A 179 29.27 15.76 -8.54
N ALA A 180 28.27 15.86 -9.40
CA ALA A 180 28.43 15.98 -10.84
C ALA A 180 29.08 17.32 -11.21
N VAL A 181 28.60 18.41 -10.62
CA VAL A 181 29.14 19.75 -10.81
C VAL A 181 30.56 19.86 -10.23
N VAL A 182 30.78 19.37 -9.01
CA VAL A 182 32.12 19.39 -8.37
C VAL A 182 33.14 18.61 -9.19
N LEU A 183 32.77 17.42 -9.68
CA LEU A 183 33.67 16.59 -10.48
C LEU A 183 33.95 17.21 -11.86
N GLY A 184 32.95 17.81 -12.49
CA GLY A 184 33.08 18.50 -13.77
C GLY A 184 33.99 19.73 -13.68
N LEU A 185 33.84 20.53 -12.61
CA LEU A 185 34.69 21.69 -12.33
C LEU A 185 36.11 21.30 -11.92
N ALA A 186 36.30 20.19 -11.18
CA ALA A 186 37.62 19.78 -10.72
C ALA A 186 38.48 19.19 -11.84
N LEU A 187 37.90 18.36 -12.71
CA LEU A 187 38.66 17.52 -13.64
C LEU A 187 38.87 18.13 -15.03
N HIS A 188 38.27 19.28 -15.34
CA HIS A 188 38.44 20.04 -16.60
C HIS A 188 38.50 19.18 -17.89
N SER A 189 37.74 18.09 -17.94
CA SER A 189 37.80 17.10 -19.03
C SER A 189 36.42 16.73 -19.53
N GLY A 190 36.30 16.50 -20.84
CA GLY A 190 35.02 16.08 -21.45
C GLY A 190 34.49 14.75 -20.89
N ALA A 191 35.38 13.87 -20.41
CA ALA A 191 35.01 12.63 -19.72
C ALA A 191 34.36 12.90 -18.36
N ALA A 192 34.82 13.91 -17.62
CA ALA A 192 34.19 14.33 -16.36
C ALA A 192 32.80 14.94 -16.58
N ALA A 193 32.63 15.71 -17.67
CA ALA A 193 31.31 16.21 -18.08
C ALA A 193 30.35 15.08 -18.47
N GLY A 194 30.83 14.03 -19.16
CA GLY A 194 30.05 12.84 -19.47
C GLY A 194 29.63 12.04 -18.23
N PHE A 195 30.53 11.87 -17.26
CA PHE A 195 30.21 11.22 -15.98
C PHE A 195 29.24 12.04 -15.13
N ALA A 196 29.39 13.37 -15.12
CA ALA A 196 28.46 14.30 -14.49
C ALA A 196 27.05 14.16 -15.08
N LEU A 197 26.93 14.01 -16.41
CA LEU A 197 25.66 13.77 -17.10
C LEU A 197 25.01 12.44 -16.68
N LEU A 198 25.80 11.39 -16.43
CA LEU A 198 25.28 10.09 -15.99
C LEU A 198 24.70 10.13 -14.56
N LEU A 199 25.21 11.00 -13.69
CA LEU A 199 24.70 11.19 -12.33
C LEU A 199 23.33 11.89 -12.26
N ILE A 200 22.88 12.47 -13.38
CA ILE A 200 21.54 13.08 -13.49
C ILE A 200 20.44 12.02 -13.37
N PHE A 201 20.64 10.83 -13.94
CA PHE A 201 19.64 9.76 -13.94
C PHE A 201 19.27 9.25 -12.53
N PRO A 202 20.23 8.88 -11.64
CA PRO A 202 19.89 8.50 -10.28
C PRO A 202 19.29 9.66 -9.48
N GLY A 203 19.72 10.91 -9.73
CA GLY A 203 19.12 12.08 -9.10
C GLY A 203 17.66 12.30 -9.50
N LEU A 204 17.36 12.16 -10.79
CA LEU A 204 16.00 12.22 -11.31
C LEU A 204 15.13 11.07 -10.75
N ALA A 205 15.69 9.86 -10.66
CA ALA A 205 15.01 8.72 -10.06
C ALA A 205 14.72 8.95 -8.56
N ALA A 206 15.67 9.51 -7.81
CA ALA A 206 15.49 9.88 -6.41
C ALA A 206 14.44 10.98 -6.24
N MET A 207 14.45 12.00 -7.11
CA MET A 207 13.44 13.06 -7.16
C MET A 207 12.04 12.48 -7.38
N VAL A 208 11.85 11.63 -8.38
CA VAL A 208 10.58 10.95 -8.67
C VAL A 208 10.16 10.04 -7.50
N PHE A 209 11.09 9.33 -6.89
CA PHE A 209 10.82 8.47 -5.75
C PHE A 209 10.33 9.26 -4.53
N VAL A 210 11.02 10.35 -4.17
CA VAL A 210 10.66 11.20 -3.03
C VAL A 210 9.35 11.94 -3.30
N GLY A 211 9.19 12.52 -4.49
CA GLY A 211 7.93 13.16 -4.90
C GLY A 211 6.76 12.19 -4.87
N GLY A 212 6.94 11.00 -5.46
CA GLY A 212 5.92 9.94 -5.45
C GLY A 212 5.59 9.44 -4.05
N ARG A 213 6.55 9.42 -3.12
CA ARG A 213 6.32 9.07 -1.71
C ARG A 213 5.52 10.13 -0.96
N LEU A 214 5.67 11.40 -1.31
CA LEU A 214 5.03 12.53 -0.64
C LEU A 214 3.71 12.98 -1.31
N LEU A 215 3.24 12.28 -2.35
CA LEU A 215 1.98 12.59 -3.07
C LEU A 215 0.76 12.73 -2.16
N LEU A 216 0.71 12.00 -1.04
CA LEU A 216 -0.43 12.01 -0.12
C LEU A 216 -0.30 13.04 1.01
N ALA A 217 0.75 13.87 1.04
CA ALA A 217 0.99 14.82 2.12
C ALA A 217 -0.11 15.90 2.23
N THR A 218 -0.57 16.44 1.10
CA THR A 218 -1.63 17.46 1.10
C THR A 218 -3.00 16.89 1.50
N PRO A 219 -3.44 15.72 1.01
CA PRO A 219 -4.60 15.01 1.56
C PRO A 219 -4.56 14.82 3.07
N VAL A 220 -3.41 14.41 3.62
CA VAL A 220 -3.25 14.22 5.07
C VAL A 220 -3.47 15.52 5.85
N VAL A 221 -2.93 16.65 5.40
CA VAL A 221 -3.15 17.94 6.12
C VAL A 221 -4.60 18.41 6.09
N VAL A 222 -5.27 18.27 4.94
CA VAL A 222 -6.64 18.75 4.80
C VAL A 222 -7.62 17.81 5.50
N LEU A 223 -7.45 16.50 5.33
CA LEU A 223 -8.40 15.49 5.82
C LEU A 223 -8.14 15.06 7.27
N GLU A 224 -6.89 15.09 7.74
CA GLU A 224 -6.56 14.73 9.14
C GLU A 224 -6.20 15.95 10.00
N GLY A 225 -6.20 17.16 9.43
CA GLY A 225 -5.90 18.39 10.18
C GLY A 225 -4.47 18.50 10.73
N MET A 226 -3.54 17.65 10.26
CA MET A 226 -2.17 17.56 10.80
C MET A 226 -1.29 18.77 10.45
N THR A 227 -0.20 18.93 11.21
CA THR A 227 0.85 19.90 10.90
C THR A 227 1.65 19.47 9.66
N PRO A 228 2.26 20.41 8.91
CA PRO A 228 2.91 20.09 7.64
C PRO A 228 4.01 19.02 7.73
N THR A 229 4.83 19.08 8.78
CA THR A 229 5.92 18.11 9.00
C THR A 229 5.40 16.73 9.39
N ALA A 230 4.38 16.66 10.25
CA ALA A 230 3.72 15.41 10.62
C ALA A 230 3.08 14.74 9.39
N ALA A 231 2.47 15.54 8.51
CA ALA A 231 1.86 15.04 7.30
C ALA A 231 2.85 14.42 6.30
N LEU A 232 4.06 14.97 6.16
CA LEU A 232 5.12 14.35 5.34
C LEU A 232 5.52 12.98 5.88
N ARG A 233 5.74 12.90 7.20
CA ARG A 233 6.11 11.65 7.88
C ARG A 233 5.02 10.59 7.70
N ARG A 234 3.77 10.98 7.90
CA ARG A 234 2.61 10.09 7.74
C ARG A 234 2.39 9.67 6.29
N SER A 235 2.51 10.59 5.33
CA SER A 235 2.48 10.28 3.90
C SER A 235 3.53 9.23 3.51
N TRP A 236 4.74 9.36 4.06
CA TRP A 236 5.83 8.40 3.84
C TRP A 236 5.50 6.98 4.34
N GLN A 237 4.85 6.89 5.51
CA GLN A 237 4.42 5.62 6.11
C GLN A 237 3.24 5.00 5.33
N LEU A 238 2.25 5.80 4.98
CA LEU A 238 1.09 5.39 4.18
C LEU A 238 1.49 4.85 2.81
N ASN A 239 2.52 5.41 2.17
CA ASN A 239 2.97 4.95 0.86
C ASN A 239 4.05 3.83 0.90
N ARG A 240 4.46 3.40 2.10
CA ARG A 240 5.46 2.31 2.27
C ARG A 240 4.91 0.98 1.72
N GLY A 241 5.67 0.35 0.82
CA GLY A 241 5.36 -0.97 0.24
C GLY A 241 4.36 -0.97 -0.93
N VAL A 242 3.78 0.19 -1.30
CA VAL A 242 2.73 0.30 -2.34
C VAL A 242 2.97 1.45 -3.33
N PHE A 243 4.16 2.05 -3.32
CA PHE A 243 4.58 3.20 -4.14
C PHE A 243 4.09 3.15 -5.59
N TRP A 244 4.36 2.05 -6.31
CA TRP A 244 4.03 1.93 -7.73
C TRP A 244 2.54 2.03 -8.04
N ARG A 245 1.68 1.55 -7.15
CA ARG A 245 0.23 1.69 -7.30
C ARG A 245 -0.21 3.13 -7.12
N THR A 246 0.27 3.79 -6.06
CA THR A 246 -0.07 5.19 -5.75
C THR A 246 0.43 6.12 -6.85
N PHE A 247 1.69 5.97 -7.24
CA PHE A 247 2.32 6.74 -8.31
C PHE A 247 1.64 6.48 -9.66
N GLY A 248 1.48 5.21 -10.06
CA GLY A 248 0.86 4.85 -11.34
C GLY A 248 -0.59 5.31 -11.48
N ILE A 249 -1.41 5.18 -10.43
CA ILE A 249 -2.80 5.66 -10.47
C ILE A 249 -2.84 7.19 -10.52
N SER A 250 -1.96 7.89 -9.79
CA SER A 250 -1.91 9.37 -9.84
C SER A 250 -1.52 9.92 -11.21
N LEU A 251 -0.74 9.16 -12.00
CA LEU A 251 -0.37 9.57 -13.35
C LEU A 251 -1.57 9.57 -14.31
N LEU A 252 -2.54 8.66 -14.15
CA LEU A 252 -3.65 8.53 -15.12
C LEU A 252 -4.49 9.81 -15.20
N PRO A 253 -5.04 10.38 -14.10
CA PRO A 253 -5.77 11.64 -14.17
C PRO A 253 -4.87 12.83 -14.50
N GLY A 254 -3.58 12.78 -14.13
CA GLY A 254 -2.60 13.78 -14.52
C GLY A 254 -2.37 13.83 -16.04
N MET A 255 -2.27 12.68 -16.69
CA MET A 255 -2.15 12.57 -18.16
C MET A 255 -3.42 13.01 -18.87
N VAL A 256 -4.59 12.61 -18.36
CA VAL A 256 -5.89 13.05 -18.89
C VAL A 256 -6.04 14.57 -18.77
N GLY A 257 -5.72 15.12 -17.60
CA GLY A 257 -5.72 16.57 -17.36
C GLY A 257 -4.77 17.30 -18.32
N ARG A 258 -3.53 16.83 -18.47
CA ARG A 258 -2.57 17.43 -19.41
C ARG A 258 -3.03 17.34 -20.86
N ALA A 259 -3.57 16.20 -21.29
CA ALA A 259 -4.10 16.04 -22.63
C ALA A 259 -5.26 17.02 -22.88
N ALA A 260 -6.18 17.16 -21.92
CA ALA A 260 -7.27 18.13 -22.00
C ALA A 260 -6.77 19.58 -22.05
N THR A 261 -5.76 19.93 -21.23
CA THR A 261 -5.13 21.25 -21.26
C THR A 261 -4.49 21.53 -22.62
N GLN A 262 -3.72 20.59 -23.17
CA GLN A 262 -3.07 20.75 -24.47
C GLN A 262 -4.09 20.85 -25.61
N LEU A 263 -5.22 20.13 -25.53
CA LEU A 263 -6.29 20.26 -26.52
C LEU A 263 -6.94 21.65 -26.48
N ILE A 264 -7.33 22.14 -25.30
CA ILE A 264 -7.99 23.44 -25.15
C ILE A 264 -7.05 24.58 -25.57
N VAL A 265 -5.80 24.54 -25.09
CA VAL A 265 -4.77 25.55 -25.45
C VAL A 265 -4.35 25.43 -26.91
N GLY A 266 -4.29 24.22 -27.46
CA GLY A 266 -4.01 23.97 -28.87
C GLY A 266 -5.07 24.59 -29.79
N LEU A 267 -6.35 24.42 -29.47
CA LEU A 267 -7.44 25.08 -30.19
C LEU A 267 -7.37 26.60 -30.07
N GLY A 268 -7.12 27.10 -28.85
CA GLY A 268 -6.93 28.54 -28.62
C GLY A 268 -5.77 29.14 -29.41
N SER A 269 -4.62 28.48 -29.42
CA SER A 269 -3.45 28.92 -30.18
C SER A 269 -3.64 28.82 -31.70
N ALA A 270 -4.38 27.83 -32.19
CA ALA A 270 -4.76 27.75 -33.60
C ALA A 270 -5.65 28.92 -34.03
N VAL A 271 -6.62 29.31 -33.19
CA VAL A 271 -7.46 30.50 -33.41
C VAL A 271 -6.61 31.77 -33.33
N ALA A 272 -5.74 31.89 -32.33
CA ALA A 272 -4.83 33.02 -32.19
C ALA A 272 -3.95 33.19 -33.43
N ALA A 273 -3.43 32.10 -34.00
CA ALA A 273 -2.60 32.12 -35.21
C ALA A 273 -3.28 32.75 -36.44
N GLN A 274 -4.61 32.73 -36.53
CA GLN A 274 -5.37 33.38 -37.61
C GLN A 274 -5.29 34.92 -37.55
N TYR A 275 -5.04 35.47 -36.36
CA TYR A 275 -4.95 36.91 -36.12
C TYR A 275 -3.49 37.40 -36.05
N LEU A 276 -2.51 36.49 -36.15
CA LEU A 276 -1.11 36.89 -36.22
C LEU A 276 -0.80 37.53 -37.60
N PRO A 277 -0.04 38.63 -37.64
CA PRO A 277 0.44 39.19 -38.91
C PRO A 277 1.24 38.15 -39.70
N ALA A 278 1.01 38.08 -41.02
CA ALA A 278 1.77 37.18 -41.90
C ALA A 278 3.30 37.38 -41.81
N GLN A 279 3.73 38.59 -41.46
CA GLN A 279 5.12 38.96 -41.20
C GLN A 279 5.73 38.20 -40.00
N VAL A 280 4.93 37.91 -38.97
CA VAL A 280 5.40 37.18 -37.77
C VAL A 280 5.41 35.68 -38.02
N LEU A 281 4.49 35.18 -38.85
CA LEU A 281 4.34 33.74 -39.12
C LEU A 281 5.23 33.25 -40.27
N TYR A 282 5.44 34.10 -41.29
CA TYR A 282 6.12 33.75 -42.55
C TYR A 282 7.21 34.75 -42.96
N GLY A 283 7.46 35.79 -42.16
CA GLY A 283 8.48 36.79 -42.48
C GLY A 283 9.90 36.31 -42.17
N PRO A 284 10.91 36.82 -42.88
CA PRO A 284 12.31 36.60 -42.53
C PRO A 284 12.59 37.09 -41.11
N ALA A 285 13.38 36.33 -40.34
CA ALA A 285 13.73 36.68 -38.95
C ALA A 285 14.42 38.06 -38.83
N ASP A 286 15.06 38.54 -39.90
CA ASP A 286 15.76 39.83 -39.97
C ASP A 286 14.88 41.00 -40.47
N SER A 287 13.57 40.78 -40.64
CA SER A 287 12.66 41.82 -41.10
C SER A 287 12.54 42.95 -40.07
N LYS A 288 13.02 44.15 -40.42
CA LYS A 288 12.91 45.38 -39.58
C LYS A 288 11.53 46.05 -39.70
N ALA A 289 10.54 45.36 -40.25
CA ALA A 289 9.19 45.90 -40.41
C ALA A 289 8.56 46.08 -39.01
N PRO A 290 8.03 47.27 -38.67
CA PRO A 290 7.45 47.51 -37.35
C PRO A 290 6.18 46.68 -37.18
N VAL A 291 6.24 45.66 -36.33
CA VAL A 291 5.06 44.89 -35.92
C VAL A 291 4.26 45.75 -34.95
N SER A 292 3.04 46.13 -35.33
CA SER A 292 2.17 46.94 -34.46
C SER A 292 1.84 46.17 -33.18
N PHE A 293 2.08 46.78 -32.02
CA PHE A 293 1.79 46.18 -30.71
C PHE A 293 0.34 45.68 -30.62
N GLY A 294 -0.62 46.43 -31.18
CA GLY A 294 -2.03 46.06 -31.19
C GLY A 294 -2.33 44.73 -31.91
N SER A 295 -1.50 44.37 -32.90
CA SER A 295 -1.65 43.11 -33.65
C SER A 295 -1.22 41.87 -32.86
N LEU A 296 -0.43 42.04 -31.78
CA LEU A 296 0.04 40.96 -30.92
C LEU A 296 -0.83 40.78 -29.66
N VAL A 297 -1.56 41.81 -29.24
CA VAL A 297 -2.39 41.77 -28.03
C VAL A 297 -3.56 40.81 -28.17
N LEU A 298 -4.31 40.88 -29.27
CA LEU A 298 -5.46 40.01 -29.50
C LEU A 298 -5.10 38.51 -29.49
N PRO A 299 -4.11 38.02 -30.27
CA PRO A 299 -3.74 36.61 -30.23
C PRO A 299 -3.18 36.17 -28.87
N LEU A 300 -2.44 37.05 -28.17
CA LEU A 300 -1.98 36.77 -26.81
C LEU A 300 -3.15 36.60 -25.83
N CYS A 301 -4.15 37.49 -25.89
CA CYS A 301 -5.36 37.40 -25.06
C CYS A 301 -6.11 36.09 -25.31
N ILE A 302 -6.22 35.63 -26.57
CA ILE A 302 -6.86 34.36 -26.94
C ILE A 302 -6.12 33.16 -26.31
N VAL A 303 -4.78 33.14 -26.41
CA VAL A 303 -3.96 32.07 -25.82
C VAL A 303 -4.06 32.07 -24.29
N VAL A 304 -3.96 33.24 -23.66
CA VAL A 304 -4.08 33.39 -22.20
C VAL A 304 -5.47 32.95 -21.74
N LEU A 305 -6.54 33.38 -22.41
CA LEU A 305 -7.90 32.97 -22.09
C LEU A 305 -8.08 31.46 -22.20
N SER A 306 -7.52 30.85 -23.25
CA SER A 306 -7.58 29.40 -23.46
C SER A 306 -6.82 28.63 -22.38
N TYR A 307 -5.68 29.15 -21.93
CA TYR A 307 -4.95 28.58 -20.79
C TYR A 307 -5.73 28.72 -19.48
N VAL A 308 -6.36 29.87 -19.23
CA VAL A 308 -7.20 30.11 -18.05
C VAL A 308 -8.37 29.13 -18.03
N VAL A 309 -9.12 28.99 -19.13
CA VAL A 309 -10.21 28.03 -19.27
C VAL A 309 -9.70 26.60 -19.03
N ALA A 310 -8.60 26.21 -19.67
CA ALA A 310 -8.02 24.89 -19.53
C ALA A 310 -7.62 24.57 -18.07
N SER A 311 -7.00 25.53 -17.38
CA SER A 311 -6.57 25.38 -16.00
C SER A 311 -7.75 25.21 -15.05
N VAL A 312 -8.82 26.02 -15.21
CA VAL A 312 -10.04 25.92 -14.40
C VAL A 312 -10.71 24.57 -14.60
N VAL A 313 -10.92 24.14 -15.86
CA VAL A 313 -11.59 22.89 -16.21
C VAL A 313 -10.89 21.67 -15.59
N THR A 314 -9.55 21.65 -15.64
CA THR A 314 -8.74 20.50 -15.22
C THR A 314 -8.28 20.56 -13.76
N ALA A 315 -8.43 21.71 -13.08
CA ALA A 315 -7.98 21.94 -11.71
C ALA A 315 -8.40 20.85 -10.70
N PRO A 316 -9.66 20.38 -10.67
CA PRO A 316 -10.10 19.46 -9.63
C PRO A 316 -9.62 18.01 -9.83
N LEU A 317 -9.15 17.63 -11.02
CA LEU A 317 -8.84 16.23 -11.35
C LEU A 317 -7.76 15.64 -10.44
N THR A 318 -6.63 16.33 -10.31
CA THR A 318 -5.49 15.86 -9.51
C THR A 318 -5.80 15.81 -8.00
N PRO A 319 -6.28 16.89 -7.34
CA PRO A 319 -6.50 16.88 -5.91
C PRO A 319 -7.60 15.90 -5.48
N LEU A 320 -8.69 15.74 -6.25
CA LEU A 320 -9.72 14.75 -5.96
C LEU A 320 -9.18 13.32 -6.09
N THR A 321 -8.34 13.04 -7.08
CA THR A 321 -7.67 11.75 -7.23
C THR A 321 -6.80 11.44 -6.02
N LEU A 322 -5.99 12.40 -5.57
CA LEU A 322 -5.10 12.22 -4.42
C LEU A 322 -5.90 12.03 -3.12
N GLY A 323 -7.03 12.72 -2.95
CA GLY A 323 -7.93 12.53 -1.83
C GLY A 323 -8.57 11.14 -1.80
N LEU A 324 -9.05 10.64 -2.95
CA LEU A 324 -9.61 9.28 -3.06
C LEU A 324 -8.53 8.20 -2.88
N LEU A 325 -7.33 8.42 -3.42
CA LEU A 325 -6.19 7.54 -3.18
C LEU A 325 -5.82 7.48 -1.71
N TYR A 326 -5.85 8.62 -1.02
CA TYR A 326 -5.65 8.67 0.43
C TYR A 326 -6.71 7.85 1.17
N LEU A 327 -8.00 8.04 0.87
CA LEU A 327 -9.08 7.25 1.48
C LEU A 327 -8.93 5.75 1.25
N ASP A 328 -8.58 5.33 0.02
CA ASP A 328 -8.27 3.93 -0.29
C ASP A 328 -7.12 3.37 0.55
N ARG A 329 -6.08 4.18 0.83
CA ARG A 329 -4.96 3.73 1.67
C ARG A 329 -5.40 3.54 3.11
N CYS A 330 -6.21 4.43 3.67
CA CYS A 330 -6.78 4.26 5.01
C CYS A 330 -7.70 3.03 5.07
N PHE A 331 -8.55 2.78 4.06
CA PHE A 331 -9.36 1.55 4.00
C PHE A 331 -8.52 0.28 4.00
N ARG A 332 -7.41 0.24 3.25
CA ARG A 332 -6.58 -0.97 3.11
C ARG A 332 -5.57 -1.18 4.24
N LYS A 333 -5.07 -0.13 4.87
CA LYS A 333 -4.00 -0.20 5.88
C LYS A 333 -4.51 -0.02 7.31
N GLU A 334 -5.60 0.70 7.49
CA GLU A 334 -6.08 1.14 8.81
C GLU A 334 -7.48 0.60 9.12
N ASN A 335 -8.03 -0.30 8.28
CA ASN A 335 -9.37 -0.90 8.44
C ASN A 335 -10.48 0.13 8.71
N LEU A 336 -10.40 1.30 8.06
CA LEU A 336 -11.33 2.42 8.23
C LEU A 336 -12.83 2.03 8.09
N GLN A 337 -13.13 0.91 7.43
CA GLN A 337 -14.48 0.35 7.35
C GLN A 337 -15.08 0.03 8.73
N THR A 338 -14.33 -0.58 9.66
CA THR A 338 -14.87 -0.97 10.97
C THR A 338 -15.23 0.24 11.83
N THR A 339 -14.45 1.32 11.74
CA THR A 339 -14.70 2.58 12.48
C THR A 339 -15.87 3.36 11.88
N LEU A 340 -16.00 3.39 10.55
CA LEU A 340 -17.17 4.00 9.90
C LEU A 340 -18.44 3.20 10.17
N HIS A 341 -18.38 1.86 10.15
CA HIS A 341 -19.50 1.04 10.57
C HIS A 341 -19.87 1.32 12.05
N ALA A 342 -18.91 1.37 12.97
CA ALA A 342 -19.17 1.72 14.37
C ALA A 342 -19.79 3.12 14.56
N ALA A 343 -19.35 4.12 13.78
CA ALA A 343 -19.93 5.46 13.79
C ALA A 343 -21.34 5.51 13.17
N LEU A 344 -21.61 4.70 12.15
CA LEU A 344 -22.93 4.59 11.50
C LEU A 344 -23.98 3.96 12.43
N TRP A 345 -23.56 3.09 13.35
CA TRP A 345 -24.44 2.44 14.33
C TRP A 345 -24.54 3.19 15.68
N GLY A 346 -24.02 4.43 15.76
CA GLY A 346 -24.32 5.35 16.86
C GLY A 346 -23.60 5.07 18.19
N GLU A 347 -22.51 4.30 18.20
CA GLU A 347 -21.83 3.90 19.45
C GLU A 347 -20.86 4.94 20.03
N VAL A 348 -20.68 6.11 19.41
CA VAL A 348 -19.76 7.16 19.92
C VAL A 348 -20.38 8.56 19.84
N ARG A 349 -20.63 9.21 20.99
CA ARG A 349 -20.91 10.65 21.07
C ARG A 349 -19.59 11.42 20.94
N TYR A 350 -19.40 12.17 19.85
CA TYR A 350 -18.30 13.13 19.74
C TYR A 350 -18.77 14.54 20.07
N GLY A 351 -18.02 15.20 20.96
CA GLY A 351 -18.08 16.65 21.14
C GLY A 351 -17.63 17.37 19.87
N SER A 352 -18.29 18.47 19.56
CA SER A 352 -18.08 19.32 18.40
C SER A 352 -16.65 19.88 18.35
N SER A 353 -15.83 19.38 17.41
CA SER A 353 -14.75 20.09 16.67
C SER A 353 -13.55 19.22 16.29
N VAL A 354 -13.73 18.06 15.62
CA VAL A 354 -12.59 17.36 14.96
C VAL A 354 -13.04 16.65 13.67
N LEU A 355 -12.35 16.95 12.56
CA LEU A 355 -12.42 16.26 11.27
C LEU A 355 -11.78 14.87 11.45
N PHE A 356 -12.56 13.80 11.32
CA PHE A 356 -12.20 12.39 11.58
C PHE A 356 -11.92 12.00 13.07
N PRO A 357 -12.42 10.84 13.54
CA PRO A 357 -12.27 10.43 14.93
C PRO A 357 -10.94 9.68 15.12
N PHE A 358 -9.89 10.34 15.59
CA PHE A 358 -8.73 9.62 16.15
C PHE A 358 -8.08 10.38 17.31
N PRO A 359 -8.19 9.87 18.55
CA PRO A 359 -7.08 9.90 19.50
C PRO A 359 -6.30 8.57 19.45
N PRO A 360 -4.99 8.56 19.76
CA PRO A 360 -4.18 7.35 19.77
C PRO A 360 -4.42 6.53 21.05
N GLY A 361 -4.80 5.26 20.87
CA GLY A 361 -4.74 4.19 21.87
C GLY A 361 -5.97 4.06 22.79
N PHE A 362 -6.73 2.97 22.66
CA PHE A 362 -7.41 2.16 23.71
C PHE A 362 -8.11 0.94 23.03
N PRO A 363 -8.40 -0.18 23.75
CA PRO A 363 -8.62 -1.51 23.19
C PRO A 363 -10.10 -1.80 22.83
N PRO A 364 -10.39 -2.84 22.03
CA PRO A 364 -11.76 -3.18 21.61
C PRO A 364 -12.56 -3.88 22.72
N ARG A 365 -13.83 -3.45 22.90
CA ARG A 365 -14.89 -4.19 23.62
C ARG A 365 -15.72 -5.05 22.63
N PRO A 366 -16.45 -6.08 23.09
CA PRO A 366 -17.07 -7.09 22.22
C PRO A 366 -18.38 -6.60 21.57
N PRO A 367 -18.78 -7.16 20.41
CA PRO A 367 -20.01 -6.77 19.71
C PRO A 367 -21.27 -7.34 20.38
N ARG A 368 -22.35 -6.56 20.40
CA ARG A 368 -23.69 -7.00 20.82
C ARG A 368 -24.36 -7.84 19.73
N ARG A 369 -25.06 -8.89 20.17
CA ARG A 369 -25.93 -9.74 19.34
C ARG A 369 -27.13 -8.95 18.81
N GLY A 370 -27.39 -9.10 17.51
CA GLY A 370 -28.69 -8.84 16.89
C GLY A 370 -28.76 -7.62 15.98
N THR A 371 -28.34 -7.77 14.73
CA THR A 371 -29.00 -7.15 13.56
C THR A 371 -28.67 -7.99 12.33
N THR A 372 -29.72 -8.36 11.59
CA THR A 372 -29.75 -9.22 10.40
C THR A 372 -28.73 -8.82 9.32
N GLN A 373 -27.88 -9.79 8.95
CA GLN A 373 -26.85 -9.67 7.91
C GLN A 373 -27.36 -10.26 6.58
N PRO A 374 -26.95 -9.74 5.40
CA PRO A 374 -27.44 -10.26 4.11
C PRO A 374 -26.79 -11.61 3.81
N ALA A 375 -27.49 -12.68 4.18
CA ALA A 375 -27.03 -14.06 4.13
C ALA A 375 -26.95 -14.71 2.73
N ASP A 376 -27.33 -14.04 1.63
CA ASP A 376 -27.38 -14.69 0.31
C ASP A 376 -26.60 -13.94 -0.80
N ARG A 377 -25.26 -14.08 -0.81
CA ARG A 377 -24.49 -13.88 -2.05
C ARG A 377 -23.83 -15.19 -2.50
N PRO A 378 -24.27 -15.78 -3.62
CA PRO A 378 -23.60 -16.96 -4.16
C PRO A 378 -22.16 -16.63 -4.61
N LEU A 379 -21.22 -17.08 -3.77
CA LEU A 379 -19.83 -17.50 -3.99
C LEU A 379 -19.02 -16.81 -5.12
N ARG A 380 -17.97 -16.09 -4.68
CA ARG A 380 -16.86 -15.42 -5.41
C ARG A 380 -16.06 -16.25 -6.44
N ARG A 381 -16.55 -17.41 -6.88
CA ARG A 381 -15.98 -18.20 -7.98
C ARG A 381 -15.98 -17.43 -9.30
N GLU A 382 -16.93 -16.50 -9.51
CA GLU A 382 -17.09 -15.75 -10.77
C GLU A 382 -15.89 -14.86 -11.13
N GLU A 383 -15.09 -14.40 -10.16
CA GLU A 383 -13.90 -13.59 -10.43
C GLU A 383 -12.64 -14.43 -10.75
N GLN A 384 -12.67 -15.73 -10.46
CA GLN A 384 -11.55 -16.62 -10.77
C GLN A 384 -11.60 -17.03 -12.25
N ARG A 385 -10.52 -16.71 -12.98
CA ARG A 385 -10.31 -17.14 -14.37
C ARG A 385 -9.08 -18.04 -14.44
N PRO A 386 -9.22 -19.37 -14.26
CA PRO A 386 -8.09 -20.30 -14.15
C PRO A 386 -7.17 -20.25 -15.38
N ASN A 387 -7.75 -20.14 -16.57
CA ASN A 387 -7.00 -20.07 -17.83
C ASN A 387 -6.15 -18.78 -17.92
N LYS A 388 -6.72 -17.64 -17.49
CA LYS A 388 -5.98 -16.36 -17.35
C LYS A 388 -4.86 -16.50 -16.33
N GLY A 389 -5.12 -17.19 -15.22
CA GLY A 389 -4.12 -17.49 -14.19
C GLY A 389 -2.95 -18.32 -14.74
N ARG A 390 -3.24 -19.42 -15.45
CA ARG A 390 -2.24 -20.28 -16.10
C ARG A 390 -1.42 -19.52 -17.14
N ALA A 391 -2.05 -18.70 -17.98
CA ALA A 391 -1.36 -17.86 -18.94
C ALA A 391 -0.41 -16.87 -18.23
N MET A 392 -0.87 -16.17 -17.20
CA MET A 392 -0.04 -15.26 -16.41
C MET A 392 1.16 -15.95 -15.74
N ILE A 393 0.97 -17.19 -15.27
CA ILE A 393 2.06 -18.00 -14.72
C ILE A 393 3.07 -18.33 -15.82
N ALA A 394 2.62 -18.82 -16.98
CA ALA A 394 3.49 -19.15 -18.11
C ALA A 394 4.29 -17.93 -18.59
N THR A 395 3.63 -16.81 -18.86
CA THR A 395 4.27 -15.54 -19.24
C THR A 395 5.22 -15.03 -18.15
N GLY A 396 4.83 -15.18 -16.89
CA GLY A 396 5.69 -14.80 -15.78
C GLY A 396 6.97 -15.63 -15.69
N TRP A 397 6.91 -16.93 -16.02
CA TRP A 397 8.11 -17.77 -16.09
C TRP A 397 9.01 -17.42 -17.27
N THR A 398 8.45 -17.19 -18.47
CA THR A 398 9.25 -16.81 -19.64
C THR A 398 9.98 -15.49 -19.41
N LEU A 399 9.31 -14.49 -18.81
CA LEU A 399 9.92 -13.22 -18.42
C LEU A 399 11.04 -13.39 -17.39
N ARG A 400 10.94 -14.35 -16.47
CA ARG A 400 11.98 -14.57 -15.48
C ARG A 400 13.22 -15.22 -16.08
N VAL A 401 13.03 -16.17 -16.99
CA VAL A 401 14.14 -16.78 -17.72
C VAL A 401 14.81 -15.71 -18.58
N SER A 402 14.05 -14.96 -19.38
CA SER A 402 14.60 -13.92 -20.23
C SER A 402 15.29 -12.81 -19.43
N GLY A 403 14.68 -12.33 -18.34
CA GLY A 403 15.28 -11.31 -17.46
C GLY A 403 16.57 -11.80 -16.79
N THR A 404 16.64 -13.08 -16.39
CA THR A 404 17.87 -13.67 -15.84
C THR A 404 18.96 -13.75 -16.92
N SER A 405 18.62 -14.21 -18.12
CA SER A 405 19.56 -14.29 -19.25
C SER A 405 20.11 -12.90 -19.63
N VAL A 406 19.25 -11.89 -19.75
CA VAL A 406 19.65 -10.50 -20.04
C VAL A 406 20.52 -9.95 -18.90
N GLY A 407 20.14 -10.20 -17.65
CA GLY A 407 20.92 -9.75 -16.49
C GLY A 407 22.30 -10.41 -16.42
N MET A 408 22.40 -11.70 -16.72
CA MET A 408 23.66 -12.45 -16.77
C MET A 408 24.54 -12.00 -17.93
N ALA A 409 23.97 -11.77 -19.11
CA ALA A 409 24.69 -11.22 -20.26
C ALA A 409 25.23 -9.83 -19.94
N GLY A 410 24.42 -8.95 -19.36
CA GLY A 410 24.85 -7.62 -18.91
C GLY A 410 25.98 -7.67 -17.87
N ASN A 411 25.91 -8.61 -16.92
CA ASN A 411 26.98 -8.85 -15.95
C ASN A 411 28.25 -9.39 -16.64
N GLY A 412 28.12 -10.25 -17.65
CA GLY A 412 29.23 -10.74 -18.46
C GLY A 412 29.97 -9.60 -19.17
N VAL A 413 29.23 -8.73 -19.86
CA VAL A 413 29.78 -7.54 -20.53
C VAL A 413 30.45 -6.60 -19.51
N LEU A 414 29.81 -6.35 -18.37
CA LEU A 414 30.36 -5.50 -17.32
C LEU A 414 31.68 -6.06 -16.76
N THR A 415 31.73 -7.37 -16.48
CA THR A 415 32.92 -8.02 -15.89
C THR A 415 34.06 -8.19 -16.89
N GLN A 416 33.76 -8.44 -18.18
CA GLN A 416 34.75 -8.41 -19.25
C GLN A 416 35.36 -7.01 -19.41
N GLY A 417 34.52 -5.97 -19.39
CA GLY A 417 34.98 -4.58 -19.41
C GLY A 417 35.84 -4.18 -18.20
N ILE A 418 35.66 -4.82 -17.03
CA ILE A 418 36.50 -4.64 -15.84
C ILE A 418 37.84 -5.40 -15.96
N ARG A 419 37.83 -6.63 -16.50
CA ARG A 419 39.04 -7.45 -16.67
C ARG A 419 39.96 -6.97 -17.80
N ALA A 420 39.40 -6.34 -18.83
CA ALA A 420 40.16 -5.72 -19.91
C ALA A 420 40.96 -4.47 -19.47
N ALA A 421 40.74 -3.96 -18.25
CA ALA A 421 41.43 -2.79 -17.69
C ALA A 421 42.93 -3.00 -17.37
N GLY A 422 43.50 -4.16 -17.73
CA GLY A 422 44.93 -4.44 -17.59
C GLY A 422 45.81 -3.98 -18.75
N VAL A 423 45.23 -3.52 -19.88
CA VAL A 423 46.01 -3.10 -21.06
C VAL A 423 45.40 -1.84 -21.67
N GLY A 424 46.05 -0.69 -21.45
CA GLY A 424 45.89 0.50 -22.28
C GLY A 424 44.78 1.49 -21.90
N LEU A 425 45.14 2.78 -21.94
CA LEU A 425 44.32 3.94 -21.66
C LEU A 425 43.31 4.19 -22.82
N LEU A 426 42.01 4.32 -22.47
CA LEU A 426 40.94 4.98 -23.25
C LEU A 426 40.57 4.41 -24.63
N SER A 427 39.66 3.42 -24.65
CA SER A 427 38.67 3.33 -25.72
C SER A 427 37.29 3.75 -25.18
N TRP A 428 36.64 4.72 -25.82
CA TRP A 428 35.25 5.10 -25.49
C TRP A 428 34.29 3.90 -25.60
N LEU A 429 34.66 2.90 -26.41
CA LEU A 429 33.96 1.64 -26.57
C LEU A 429 33.92 0.81 -25.28
N ASP A 430 34.97 0.80 -24.46
CA ASP A 430 34.98 0.09 -23.17
C ASP A 430 34.05 0.74 -22.14
N LEU A 431 33.99 2.07 -22.13
CA LEU A 431 33.04 2.82 -21.29
C LEU A 431 31.59 2.58 -21.73
N LEU A 432 31.33 2.59 -23.04
CA LEU A 432 30.03 2.23 -23.61
C LEU A 432 29.65 0.78 -23.30
N ALA A 433 30.60 -0.16 -23.38
CA ALA A 433 30.37 -1.56 -23.04
C ALA A 433 30.03 -1.73 -21.55
N ARG A 434 30.74 -1.04 -20.64
CA ARG A 434 30.41 -1.04 -19.19
C ARG A 434 29.04 -0.43 -18.93
N GLY A 435 28.70 0.68 -19.58
CA GLY A 435 27.39 1.32 -19.52
C GLY A 435 26.28 0.38 -20.01
N ALA A 436 26.46 -0.24 -21.18
CA ALA A 436 25.54 -1.23 -21.75
C ALA A 436 25.39 -2.47 -20.85
N GLY A 437 26.47 -2.95 -20.23
CA GLY A 437 26.43 -4.05 -19.26
C GLY A 437 25.59 -3.72 -18.02
N LEU A 438 25.72 -2.49 -17.50
CA LEU A 438 24.95 -2.02 -16.34
C LEU A 438 23.47 -1.80 -16.67
N VAL A 439 23.17 -1.29 -17.87
CA VAL A 439 21.80 -1.21 -18.41
C VAL A 439 21.21 -2.61 -18.58
N GLY A 440 21.95 -3.55 -19.17
CA GLY A 440 21.52 -4.94 -19.31
C GLY A 440 21.21 -5.61 -17.96
N MET A 441 22.07 -5.42 -16.95
CA MET A 441 21.83 -5.91 -15.58
C MET A 441 20.54 -5.34 -14.97
N THR A 442 20.34 -4.02 -15.08
CA THR A 442 19.18 -3.35 -14.47
C THR A 442 17.89 -3.73 -15.19
N VAL A 443 17.87 -3.72 -16.52
CA VAL A 443 16.73 -4.16 -17.33
C VAL A 443 16.39 -5.62 -17.06
N GLY A 444 17.40 -6.51 -17.06
CA GLY A 444 17.22 -7.93 -16.74
C GLY A 444 16.60 -8.14 -15.34
N MET A 445 17.07 -7.40 -14.35
CA MET A 445 16.50 -7.42 -12.99
C MET A 445 15.03 -6.96 -12.97
N TRP A 446 14.69 -5.86 -13.67
CA TRP A 446 13.31 -5.36 -13.74
C TRP A 446 12.36 -6.36 -14.42
N VAL A 447 12.77 -6.93 -15.55
CA VAL A 447 12.01 -7.95 -16.28
C VAL A 447 11.80 -9.19 -15.40
N PHE A 448 12.84 -9.62 -14.67
CA PHE A 448 12.76 -10.70 -13.70
C PHE A 448 11.75 -10.41 -12.57
N LEU A 449 11.80 -9.20 -11.99
CA LEU A 449 10.88 -8.78 -10.93
C LEU A 449 9.43 -8.67 -11.43
N TYR A 450 9.22 -8.19 -12.65
CA TYR A 450 7.90 -8.12 -13.26
C TYR A 450 7.31 -9.52 -13.52
N GLY A 451 8.10 -10.43 -14.08
CA GLY A 451 7.71 -11.83 -14.23
C GLY A 451 7.33 -12.49 -12.90
N ARG A 452 8.04 -12.14 -11.81
CA ARG A 452 7.71 -12.60 -10.44
C ARG A 452 6.35 -12.09 -9.96
N LEU A 453 5.98 -10.85 -10.25
CA LEU A 453 4.67 -10.29 -9.90
C LEU A 453 3.53 -10.97 -10.70
N LEU A 454 3.78 -11.25 -11.98
CA LEU A 454 2.85 -11.97 -12.86
C LEU A 454 2.54 -13.38 -12.35
N ILE A 455 3.56 -14.16 -11.99
CA ILE A 455 3.37 -15.49 -11.38
C ILE A 455 2.53 -15.36 -10.10
N LYS A 456 2.84 -14.38 -9.25
CA LYS A 456 2.14 -14.16 -7.98
C LYS A 456 0.66 -13.83 -8.18
N ARG A 457 0.33 -13.01 -9.18
CA ARG A 457 -1.06 -12.67 -9.51
C ARG A 457 -1.78 -13.83 -10.20
N GLY A 458 -1.10 -14.52 -11.13
CA GLY A 458 -1.64 -15.67 -11.85
C GLY A 458 -2.01 -16.82 -10.90
N LYS A 459 -1.17 -17.11 -9.92
CA LYS A 459 -1.43 -18.13 -8.89
C LYS A 459 -2.76 -17.90 -8.15
N ARG A 460 -3.10 -16.66 -7.80
CA ARG A 460 -4.37 -16.33 -7.11
C ARG A 460 -5.62 -16.71 -7.91
N HIS A 461 -5.53 -16.70 -9.24
CA HIS A 461 -6.63 -17.13 -10.12
C HIS A 461 -6.72 -18.66 -10.29
N THR A 462 -5.72 -19.41 -9.81
CA THR A 462 -5.66 -20.88 -9.93
C THR A 462 -5.90 -21.61 -8.62
N VAL A 463 -5.96 -20.91 -7.49
CA VAL A 463 -6.20 -21.53 -6.17
C VAL A 463 -7.62 -22.06 -6.09
N LYS A 464 -7.75 -23.33 -5.67
CA LYS A 464 -9.05 -23.98 -5.49
C LYS A 464 -9.75 -23.42 -4.24
N ILE A 465 -11.00 -23.00 -4.42
CA ILE A 465 -11.92 -22.60 -3.34
C ILE A 465 -12.87 -23.77 -3.05
N ILE A 466 -12.98 -24.14 -1.77
CA ILE A 466 -13.94 -25.14 -1.27
C ILE A 466 -15.34 -24.56 -1.44
N GLY A 467 -16.22 -25.29 -2.14
CA GLY A 467 -17.60 -24.85 -2.35
C GLY A 467 -18.44 -25.06 -1.10
N SER A 468 -18.29 -26.24 -0.48
CA SER A 468 -18.89 -26.57 0.81
C SER A 468 -17.90 -27.35 1.69
N PHE A 469 -17.91 -27.09 2.99
CA PHE A 469 -17.10 -27.83 3.96
C PHE A 469 -17.55 -29.30 4.11
N THR A 470 -18.75 -29.66 3.65
CA THR A 470 -19.20 -31.06 3.56
C THR A 470 -18.32 -31.89 2.61
N GLU A 471 -17.59 -31.27 1.66
CA GLU A 471 -16.58 -31.97 0.84
C GLU A 471 -15.43 -32.57 1.67
N LEU A 472 -15.29 -32.16 2.93
CA LEU A 472 -14.18 -32.53 3.80
C LEU A 472 -14.45 -33.74 4.69
N VAL A 473 -15.71 -34.18 4.79
CA VAL A 473 -16.16 -35.28 5.69
C VAL A 473 -15.27 -36.53 5.56
N TYR A 474 -14.94 -36.91 4.32
CA TYR A 474 -14.15 -38.13 4.03
C TYR A 474 -12.70 -37.84 3.64
N THR A 475 -12.25 -36.59 3.79
CA THR A 475 -10.90 -36.19 3.41
C THR A 475 -10.02 -36.10 4.64
N ARG A 476 -8.82 -36.70 4.61
CA ARG A 476 -7.80 -36.41 5.64
C ARG A 476 -7.26 -35.00 5.38
N TYR A 477 -7.63 -34.04 6.23
CA TYR A 477 -7.19 -32.64 6.09
C TYR A 477 -6.43 -32.12 7.31
N VAL A 478 -5.55 -31.16 7.04
CA VAL A 478 -4.84 -30.36 8.04
C VAL A 478 -5.49 -28.98 8.06
N LEU A 479 -6.05 -28.59 9.20
CA LEU A 479 -6.66 -27.27 9.37
C LEU A 479 -5.59 -26.26 9.76
N TYR A 480 -5.36 -25.26 8.92
CA TYR A 480 -4.39 -24.20 9.14
C TYR A 480 -5.09 -22.91 9.60
N LEU A 481 -5.04 -22.65 10.91
CA LEU A 481 -5.62 -21.49 11.57
C LEU A 481 -4.55 -20.43 11.83
N ARG A 482 -4.87 -19.17 11.58
CA ARG A 482 -3.94 -18.05 11.79
C ARG A 482 -4.69 -16.71 11.81
N PRO A 483 -4.13 -15.68 12.46
CA PRO A 483 -4.65 -14.33 12.33
C PRO A 483 -4.59 -13.83 10.88
N PHE A 484 -5.66 -13.22 10.36
CA PHE A 484 -5.67 -12.65 9.01
C PHE A 484 -4.59 -11.57 8.80
N ALA A 485 -4.17 -10.86 9.86
CA ALA A 485 -3.07 -9.91 9.79
C ALA A 485 -1.75 -10.55 9.31
N GLN A 486 -1.58 -11.85 9.54
CA GLN A 486 -0.39 -12.61 9.19
C GLN A 486 -0.33 -12.99 7.70
N ASP A 487 -1.46 -12.92 7.00
CA ASP A 487 -1.57 -13.31 5.58
C ASP A 487 -0.69 -12.46 4.68
N ALA A 488 -0.59 -11.16 4.95
CA ALA A 488 0.29 -10.26 4.21
C ALA A 488 1.77 -10.63 4.36
N ALA A 489 2.17 -11.15 5.53
CA ALA A 489 3.52 -11.63 5.76
C ALA A 489 3.76 -12.97 5.05
N MET A 490 2.83 -13.93 5.17
CA MET A 490 2.92 -15.26 4.58
C MET A 490 2.81 -15.26 3.04
N PHE A 491 2.20 -14.23 2.48
CA PHE A 491 2.13 -13.97 1.04
C PHE A 491 3.43 -13.39 0.45
N LYS A 492 4.41 -13.01 1.29
CA LYS A 492 5.74 -12.64 0.79
C LYS A 492 6.45 -13.90 0.31
N MET A 493 7.19 -13.80 -0.79
CA MET A 493 8.15 -14.86 -1.13
C MET A 493 9.41 -14.62 -0.30
N PRO A 494 10.12 -15.67 0.12
CA PRO A 494 11.35 -15.54 0.88
C PRO A 494 12.33 -14.59 0.17
N THR A 495 12.71 -13.50 0.84
CA THR A 495 13.73 -12.55 0.37
C THR A 495 15.08 -12.96 0.92
N THR A 496 15.59 -14.12 0.53
CA THR A 496 16.94 -14.54 0.93
C THR A 496 17.94 -14.01 -0.08
N LEU A 497 18.18 -12.71 0.04
CA LEU A 497 19.25 -11.95 -0.62
C LEU A 497 20.22 -11.55 0.51
N VAL A 498 20.96 -12.52 1.03
CA VAL A 498 22.05 -12.27 1.98
C VAL A 498 23.28 -13.00 1.47
N GLY A 499 24.27 -12.24 0.99
CA GLY A 499 25.58 -12.73 0.57
C GLY A 499 25.75 -12.88 -0.94
N GLY A 500 26.60 -12.04 -1.53
CA GLY A 500 26.76 -11.89 -2.98
C GLY A 500 27.24 -13.13 -3.74
N GLY A 501 26.87 -13.16 -5.03
CA GLY A 501 27.63 -13.79 -6.11
C GLY A 501 27.61 -15.32 -6.24
N ASP A 502 26.83 -16.08 -5.46
CA ASP A 502 26.80 -17.55 -5.60
C ASP A 502 25.68 -18.01 -6.56
N PRO A 503 25.99 -18.74 -7.67
CA PRO A 503 25.01 -19.31 -8.60
C PRO A 503 23.92 -20.15 -7.93
N GLY A 504 24.18 -20.73 -6.75
CA GLY A 504 23.20 -21.52 -5.99
C GLY A 504 22.03 -20.71 -5.41
N THR A 505 22.22 -19.41 -5.17
CA THR A 505 21.14 -18.51 -4.69
C THR A 505 20.14 -18.15 -5.80
N ALA A 506 20.52 -18.31 -7.08
CA ALA A 506 19.65 -18.10 -8.23
C ALA A 506 18.49 -19.11 -8.33
N ILE A 507 18.57 -20.25 -7.64
CA ILE A 507 17.51 -21.28 -7.65
C ILE A 507 16.38 -20.95 -6.66
N PHE A 508 16.66 -20.23 -5.56
CA PHE A 508 15.64 -19.80 -4.59
C PHE A 508 14.79 -18.63 -5.08
N LEU A 509 15.44 -17.55 -5.55
CA LEU A 509 15.50 -17.35 -6.99
C LEU A 509 14.26 -17.77 -7.77
N LEU A 510 14.44 -18.81 -8.57
CA LEU A 510 13.53 -19.45 -9.51
C LEU A 510 12.24 -20.02 -8.92
N SER A 511 12.18 -20.58 -7.70
CA SER A 511 10.99 -21.35 -7.24
C SER A 511 9.65 -20.57 -7.26
N GLY A 512 9.68 -19.27 -6.98
CA GLY A 512 8.48 -18.41 -7.00
C GLY A 512 7.39 -18.78 -5.99
N LEU A 513 7.73 -19.54 -4.93
CA LEU A 513 6.80 -19.92 -3.87
C LEU A 513 6.66 -18.83 -2.81
N THR A 514 5.45 -18.61 -2.30
CA THR A 514 5.20 -17.82 -1.08
C THR A 514 5.63 -18.59 0.15
N GLN A 515 5.80 -17.90 1.29
CA GLN A 515 6.09 -18.55 2.57
C GLN A 515 4.97 -19.53 2.96
N GLU A 516 3.71 -19.19 2.66
CA GLU A 516 2.57 -20.09 2.87
C GLU A 516 2.63 -21.34 1.99
N GLU A 517 2.86 -21.20 0.67
CA GLU A 517 2.99 -22.34 -0.24
C GLU A 517 4.13 -23.27 0.18
N TYR A 518 5.20 -22.68 0.70
CA TYR A 518 6.35 -23.41 1.21
C TYR A 518 6.00 -24.24 2.45
N LEU A 519 5.24 -23.67 3.40
CA LEU A 519 4.72 -24.38 4.58
C LEU A 519 3.74 -25.48 4.19
N VAL A 520 2.74 -25.15 3.38
CA VAL A 520 1.66 -26.04 2.94
C VAL A 520 2.21 -27.28 2.24
N ARG A 521 3.25 -27.13 1.41
CA ARG A 521 3.92 -28.26 0.77
C ARG A 521 4.51 -29.27 1.75
N ARG A 522 4.81 -28.89 2.99
CA ARG A 522 5.35 -29.79 4.02
C ARG A 522 4.25 -30.55 4.74
N PHE A 523 3.16 -29.87 5.08
CA PHE A 523 1.98 -30.51 5.67
C PHE A 523 1.16 -31.34 4.67
N GLY A 524 1.33 -31.10 3.37
CA GLY A 524 0.64 -31.83 2.30
C GLY A 524 0.88 -33.34 2.29
N GLY A 525 1.96 -33.84 2.91
CA GLY A 525 2.20 -35.28 3.08
C GLY A 525 1.31 -35.94 4.14
N ILE A 526 0.74 -35.16 5.07
CA ILE A 526 -0.14 -35.63 6.15
C ILE A 526 -1.60 -35.62 5.68
N GLY A 527 -1.98 -34.58 4.96
CA GLY A 527 -3.34 -34.40 4.47
C GLY A 527 -3.49 -33.12 3.66
N LYS A 528 -4.67 -32.93 3.07
CA LYS A 528 -4.97 -31.71 2.33
C LYS A 528 -4.99 -30.51 3.28
N VAL A 529 -4.15 -29.51 3.05
CA VAL A 529 -4.11 -28.32 3.92
C VAL A 529 -5.23 -27.37 3.56
N ILE A 530 -6.01 -26.99 4.56
CA ILE A 530 -7.21 -26.17 4.43
C ILE A 530 -7.09 -24.98 5.35
N ALA A 531 -7.49 -23.82 4.88
CA ALA A 531 -7.44 -22.60 5.64
C ALA A 531 -8.68 -21.75 5.39
N ILE A 532 -9.13 -21.04 6.42
CA ILE A 532 -10.19 -20.05 6.28
C ILE A 532 -9.59 -18.80 5.63
N GLY A 533 -10.27 -18.29 4.61
CA GLY A 533 -9.92 -17.06 3.91
C GLY A 533 -10.53 -15.83 4.59
N SER A 534 -9.89 -14.67 4.41
CA SER A 534 -10.41 -13.41 4.96
C SER A 534 -11.68 -12.99 4.21
N PRO A 535 -12.77 -12.59 4.90
CA PRO A 535 -13.99 -12.12 4.26
C PRO A 535 -13.77 -10.98 3.28
N CYS A 536 -12.75 -10.14 3.49
CA CYS A 536 -12.46 -8.99 2.63
C CYS A 536 -11.45 -9.27 1.49
N GLU A 537 -11.05 -10.52 1.23
CA GLU A 537 -10.05 -10.79 0.17
C GLU A 537 -10.67 -10.89 -1.24
N ASP A 538 -10.13 -10.14 -2.21
CA ASP A 538 -10.63 -10.14 -3.60
C ASP A 538 -10.36 -11.46 -4.33
N LEU A 539 -9.19 -12.07 -4.10
CA LEU A 539 -8.79 -13.35 -4.69
C LEU A 539 -8.04 -14.16 -3.63
N PRO A 540 -8.23 -15.48 -3.56
CA PRO A 540 -7.58 -16.31 -2.56
C PRO A 540 -6.05 -16.23 -2.66
N LEU A 541 -5.40 -16.28 -1.50
CA LEU A 541 -3.95 -16.37 -1.41
C LEU A 541 -3.46 -17.77 -1.82
N PRO A 542 -2.32 -17.87 -2.53
CA PRO A 542 -1.73 -19.14 -2.92
C PRO A 542 -1.08 -19.83 -1.72
N GLY A 543 -1.35 -21.14 -1.59
CA GLY A 543 -0.95 -21.93 -0.44
C GLY A 543 -2.02 -22.96 -0.10
N ALA A 544 -2.64 -22.80 1.06
CA ALA A 544 -3.69 -23.70 1.53
C ALA A 544 -4.96 -23.57 0.68
N THR A 545 -5.75 -24.66 0.62
CA THR A 545 -7.07 -24.60 -0.02
C THR A 545 -7.99 -23.70 0.81
N ARG A 546 -8.68 -22.75 0.18
CA ARG A 546 -9.48 -21.75 0.90
C ARG A 546 -10.94 -22.14 1.05
N GLY A 547 -11.46 -22.03 2.26
CA GLY A 547 -12.89 -22.00 2.54
C GLY A 547 -13.27 -20.63 3.12
N TYR A 548 -14.49 -20.18 2.85
CA TYR A 548 -15.02 -18.92 3.35
C TYR A 548 -16.27 -19.20 4.16
N LEU A 549 -16.42 -18.49 5.27
CA LEU A 549 -17.55 -18.62 6.18
C LEU A 549 -18.49 -17.43 5.98
N SER A 550 -19.79 -17.67 6.21
CA SER A 550 -20.74 -16.60 6.50
C SER A 550 -20.41 -15.99 7.86
N ASP A 551 -20.77 -14.72 8.06
CA ASP A 551 -20.52 -14.04 9.34
C ASP A 551 -21.46 -14.56 10.46
N ASP A 552 -22.56 -15.22 10.10
CA ASP A 552 -23.44 -15.96 11.01
C ASP A 552 -22.85 -17.36 11.30
N ASP A 553 -22.87 -17.78 12.57
CA ASP A 553 -22.46 -19.11 13.09
C ASP A 553 -21.04 -19.60 12.69
N TRP A 554 -20.13 -18.66 12.43
CA TRP A 554 -18.76 -18.99 12.05
C TRP A 554 -18.02 -19.78 13.14
N GLN A 555 -18.28 -19.50 14.42
CA GLN A 555 -17.63 -20.20 15.54
C GLN A 555 -17.99 -21.68 15.58
N ASP A 556 -19.26 -22.01 15.39
CA ASP A 556 -19.71 -23.41 15.37
C ASP A 556 -19.13 -24.16 14.17
N THR A 557 -19.06 -23.50 13.02
CA THR A 557 -18.42 -24.08 11.83
C THR A 557 -16.92 -24.31 12.05
N VAL A 558 -16.21 -23.36 12.65
CA VAL A 558 -14.78 -23.52 12.99
C VAL A 558 -14.58 -24.63 14.00
N ALA A 559 -15.41 -24.73 15.04
CA ALA A 559 -15.35 -25.80 16.02
C ALA A 559 -15.58 -27.18 15.36
N GLY A 560 -16.53 -27.26 14.41
CA GLY A 560 -16.75 -28.46 13.59
C GLY A 560 -15.52 -28.85 12.76
N LEU A 561 -14.86 -27.87 12.13
CA LEU A 561 -13.62 -28.08 11.37
C LEU A 561 -12.46 -28.52 12.27
N ILE A 562 -12.34 -27.97 13.49
CA ILE A 562 -11.33 -28.39 14.47
C ILE A 562 -11.57 -29.85 14.86
N ARG A 563 -12.81 -30.24 15.17
CA ARG A 563 -13.18 -31.63 15.52
C ARG A 563 -12.89 -32.63 14.40
N GLY A 564 -13.13 -32.24 13.16
CA GLY A 564 -12.95 -33.10 11.98
C GLY A 564 -11.52 -33.13 11.43
N ALA A 565 -10.64 -32.22 11.86
CA ALA A 565 -9.28 -32.15 11.36
C ALA A 565 -8.45 -33.37 11.79
N HIS A 566 -7.54 -33.81 10.91
CA HIS A 566 -6.53 -34.80 11.29
C HIS A 566 -5.46 -34.19 12.20
N VAL A 567 -5.05 -32.96 11.86
CA VAL A 567 -4.12 -32.09 12.60
C VAL A 567 -4.58 -30.64 12.47
N VAL A 568 -4.50 -29.88 13.56
CA VAL A 568 -4.68 -28.42 13.55
C VAL A 568 -3.31 -27.77 13.66
N ALA A 569 -2.89 -27.04 12.63
CA ALA A 569 -1.73 -26.19 12.66
C ALA A 569 -2.19 -24.76 12.94
N LEU A 570 -1.93 -24.23 14.13
CA LEU A 570 -2.39 -22.90 14.55
C LEU A 570 -1.21 -21.94 14.66
N ALA A 571 -1.26 -20.77 14.05
CA ALA A 571 -0.22 -19.76 14.22
C ALA A 571 -0.48 -18.92 15.49
N ALA A 572 0.51 -18.86 16.38
CA ALA A 572 0.42 -18.02 17.59
C ALA A 572 0.28 -16.54 17.21
N GLY A 573 -0.66 -15.84 17.83
CA GLY A 573 -0.86 -14.41 17.60
C GLY A 573 -1.86 -13.76 18.56
N ARG A 574 -1.74 -12.44 18.75
CA ARG A 574 -2.51 -11.62 19.70
C ARG A 574 -4.02 -11.49 19.41
N GLY A 575 -4.55 -12.08 18.34
CA GLY A 575 -5.94 -11.90 17.96
C GLY A 575 -6.90 -12.67 18.87
N ASN A 576 -7.95 -12.02 19.39
CA ASN A 576 -8.97 -12.66 20.24
C ASN A 576 -9.56 -13.93 19.59
N GLY A 577 -9.79 -13.90 18.27
CA GLY A 577 -10.24 -15.08 17.52
C GLY A 577 -9.23 -16.22 17.54
N THR A 578 -7.95 -15.93 17.39
CA THR A 578 -6.86 -16.93 17.42
C THR A 578 -6.65 -17.52 18.81
N VAL A 579 -6.80 -16.71 19.85
CA VAL A 579 -6.80 -17.20 21.25
C VAL A 579 -7.99 -18.12 21.47
N TRP A 580 -9.20 -17.72 21.04
CA TRP A 580 -10.39 -18.55 21.10
C TRP A 580 -10.19 -19.88 20.34
N GLU A 581 -9.70 -19.83 19.09
CA GLU A 581 -9.40 -21.01 18.26
C GLU A 581 -8.44 -21.98 18.95
N PHE A 582 -7.40 -21.47 19.61
CA PHE A 582 -6.47 -22.30 20.38
C PHE A 582 -7.14 -22.94 21.58
N THR A 583 -7.90 -22.18 22.37
CA THR A 583 -8.61 -22.72 23.54
C THR A 583 -9.66 -23.76 23.15
N GLU A 584 -10.35 -23.56 22.03
CA GLU A 584 -11.31 -24.51 21.49
C GLU A 584 -10.61 -25.79 21.01
N ALA A 585 -9.51 -25.67 20.27
CA ALA A 585 -8.72 -26.82 19.83
C ALA A 585 -8.17 -27.62 21.02
N ALA A 586 -7.57 -26.94 22.00
CA ALA A 586 -7.04 -27.60 23.20
C ALA A 586 -8.12 -28.35 23.99
N HIS A 587 -9.34 -27.83 24.02
CA HIS A 587 -10.46 -28.45 24.73
C HIS A 587 -11.04 -29.66 23.98
N VAL A 588 -11.13 -29.57 22.65
CA VAL A 588 -11.98 -30.47 21.86
C VAL A 588 -11.20 -31.58 21.12
N MET A 589 -9.91 -31.38 20.85
CA MET A 589 -9.07 -32.40 20.20
C MET A 589 -7.93 -32.90 21.10
N ASP A 590 -7.44 -34.10 20.80
CA ASP A 590 -6.18 -34.62 21.36
C ASP A 590 -5.02 -33.65 21.05
N LEU A 591 -4.28 -33.26 22.10
CA LEU A 591 -3.20 -32.27 22.01
C LEU A 591 -2.06 -32.74 21.11
N LYS A 592 -1.86 -34.05 20.93
CA LYS A 592 -0.91 -34.60 19.95
C LYS A 592 -1.24 -34.20 18.51
N ARG A 593 -2.49 -33.81 18.23
CA ARG A 593 -2.95 -33.34 16.90
C ARG A 593 -2.87 -31.83 16.75
N LEU A 594 -2.52 -31.09 17.81
CA LEU A 594 -2.40 -29.64 17.81
C LEU A 594 -0.93 -29.23 17.67
N VAL A 595 -0.62 -28.43 16.65
CA VAL A 595 0.72 -27.89 16.41
C VAL A 595 0.65 -26.37 16.40
N LEU A 596 1.37 -25.74 17.32
CA LEU A 596 1.46 -24.28 17.37
C LEU A 596 2.67 -23.81 16.54
N LEU A 597 2.42 -22.95 15.56
CA LEU A 597 3.43 -22.34 14.69
C LEU A 597 3.78 -20.95 15.24
N VAL A 598 5.05 -20.74 15.62
CA VAL A 598 5.49 -19.50 16.26
C VAL A 598 6.24 -18.63 15.26
N TYR A 599 5.57 -17.56 14.82
CA TYR A 599 6.14 -16.55 13.92
C TYR A 599 6.44 -15.22 14.61
N CYS A 600 5.80 -14.99 15.75
CA CYS A 600 5.88 -13.77 16.55
C CYS A 600 7.19 -13.66 17.36
N ASP A 601 7.51 -12.48 17.85
CA ASP A 601 8.65 -12.26 18.78
C ASP A 601 8.34 -12.77 20.18
N GLU A 602 9.36 -12.79 21.04
CA GLU A 602 9.26 -13.26 22.43
C GLU A 602 8.14 -12.58 23.21
N GLU A 603 8.07 -11.25 23.14
CA GLU A 603 7.05 -10.44 23.78
C GLU A 603 5.63 -10.83 23.29
N GLU A 604 5.44 -10.89 21.97
CA GLU A 604 4.15 -11.21 21.38
C GLU A 604 3.73 -12.67 21.62
N TYR A 605 4.68 -13.59 21.74
CA TYR A 605 4.41 -14.97 22.16
C TYR A 605 4.02 -15.05 23.64
N GLY A 606 4.69 -14.29 24.51
CA GLY A 606 4.34 -14.17 25.94
C GLY A 606 2.91 -13.69 26.13
N ASP A 607 2.53 -12.60 25.46
CA ASP A 607 1.17 -12.06 25.49
C ASP A 607 0.12 -13.06 25.01
N PHE A 608 0.44 -13.83 23.97
CA PHE A 608 -0.45 -14.90 23.48
C PHE A 608 -0.66 -15.96 24.56
N CYS A 609 0.41 -16.42 25.21
CA CYS A 609 0.33 -17.39 26.30
C CYS A 609 -0.49 -16.88 27.49
N GLU A 610 -0.32 -15.62 27.88
CA GLU A 610 -1.12 -15.00 28.96
C GLU A 610 -2.59 -14.87 28.58
N SER A 611 -2.87 -14.43 27.35
CA SER A 611 -4.24 -14.31 26.83
C SER A 611 -4.95 -15.67 26.78
N VAL A 612 -4.24 -16.73 26.36
CA VAL A 612 -4.76 -18.10 26.37
C VAL A 612 -5.10 -18.54 27.79
N LYS A 613 -4.22 -18.32 28.77
CA LYS A 613 -4.49 -18.66 30.17
C LYS A 613 -5.76 -17.97 30.68
N ALA A 614 -5.87 -16.66 30.45
CA ALA A 614 -7.01 -15.88 30.90
C ALA A 614 -8.33 -16.32 30.24
N VAL A 615 -8.33 -16.53 28.92
CA VAL A 615 -9.54 -16.95 28.18
C VAL A 615 -9.92 -18.38 28.53
N TYR A 616 -8.97 -19.31 28.67
CA TYR A 616 -9.26 -20.69 29.05
C TYR A 616 -9.86 -20.77 30.45
N ALA A 617 -9.27 -20.07 31.42
CA ALA A 617 -9.80 -19.99 32.79
C ALA A 617 -11.21 -19.39 32.83
N ASN A 618 -11.50 -18.36 32.03
CA ASN A 618 -12.85 -17.78 31.98
C ASN A 618 -13.87 -18.71 31.31
N ARG A 619 -13.47 -19.41 30.24
CA ARG A 619 -14.38 -20.28 29.47
C ARG A 619 -14.64 -21.62 30.13
N PHE A 620 -13.65 -22.18 30.82
CA PHE A 620 -13.68 -23.54 31.33
C PHE A 620 -13.34 -23.63 32.83
N GLY A 621 -12.72 -22.61 33.44
CA GLY A 621 -12.28 -22.66 34.85
C GLY A 621 -13.40 -22.53 35.89
N ALA A 622 -14.55 -21.94 35.57
CA ALA A 622 -15.67 -21.81 36.52
C ALA A 622 -16.40 -23.13 36.85
N ALA A 623 -16.06 -24.23 36.16
CA ALA A 623 -16.65 -25.55 36.34
C ALA A 623 -15.71 -26.54 37.06
N GLU A 624 -14.49 -26.15 37.41
CA GLU A 624 -13.59 -26.97 38.25
C GLU A 624 -14.10 -27.08 39.70
N GLU A 625 -14.86 -26.10 40.19
CA GLU A 625 -15.40 -26.11 41.57
C GLU A 625 -16.69 -26.92 41.75
N ALA A 626 -17.33 -27.35 40.65
CA ALA A 626 -18.53 -28.18 40.70
C ALA A 626 -18.21 -29.59 40.16
N SER A 627 -17.54 -30.39 40.98
CA SER A 627 -17.41 -31.83 40.75
C SER A 627 -18.79 -32.51 40.86
N VAL A 628 -19.60 -32.38 39.81
CA VAL A 628 -20.84 -33.15 39.66
C VAL A 628 -20.47 -34.52 39.13
N GLU A 629 -20.74 -35.53 39.94
CA GLU A 629 -20.48 -36.94 39.67
C GLU A 629 -21.21 -37.36 38.37
N GLY A 630 -20.44 -37.75 37.34
CA GLY A 630 -20.99 -38.28 36.08
C GLY A 630 -20.78 -37.45 34.80
N LEU A 631 -20.24 -36.23 34.88
CA LEU A 631 -19.82 -35.47 33.68
C LEU A 631 -18.35 -35.76 33.31
N PRO A 632 -17.99 -35.80 32.02
CA PRO A 632 -16.60 -36.05 31.61
C PRO A 632 -15.67 -34.98 32.18
N ARG A 633 -14.58 -35.41 32.84
CA ARG A 633 -13.55 -34.51 33.41
C ARG A 633 -13.10 -33.53 32.33
N GLN A 634 -13.24 -32.24 32.60
CA GLN A 634 -12.75 -31.19 31.73
C GLN A 634 -11.23 -31.31 31.58
N ARG A 635 -10.71 -31.12 30.36
CA ARG A 635 -9.27 -31.21 30.11
C ARG A 635 -8.56 -29.99 30.74
N PRO A 636 -7.45 -30.17 31.46
CA PRO A 636 -6.67 -29.06 32.00
C PRO A 636 -6.03 -28.25 30.87
N LEU A 637 -5.73 -26.97 31.13
CA LEU A 637 -5.03 -26.12 30.17
C LEU A 637 -3.65 -26.72 29.83
N PRO A 638 -3.29 -26.86 28.54
CA PRO A 638 -1.95 -27.33 28.16
C PRO A 638 -0.85 -26.38 28.66
N GLN A 639 0.27 -26.95 29.10
CA GLN A 639 1.43 -26.20 29.56
C GLN A 639 2.19 -25.62 28.36
N LEU A 640 1.98 -24.33 28.11
CA LEU A 640 2.70 -23.61 27.06
C LEU A 640 4.16 -23.35 27.49
N PRO A 641 5.16 -23.76 26.69
CA PRO A 641 6.57 -23.56 27.03
C PRO A 641 6.96 -22.08 26.96
N THR A 642 8.04 -21.72 27.64
CA THR A 642 8.65 -20.40 27.49
C THR A 642 9.29 -20.24 26.11
N PHE A 643 9.33 -19.00 25.62
CA PHE A 643 9.97 -18.70 24.35
C PHE A 643 11.46 -19.02 24.43
N ARG A 644 11.96 -19.82 23.47
CA ARG A 644 13.39 -20.14 23.41
C ARG A 644 14.12 -19.06 22.60
N PRO A 645 15.04 -18.26 23.14
CA PRO A 645 15.77 -17.24 22.38
C PRO A 645 16.74 -17.85 21.35
N LYS A 646 17.31 -17.00 20.46
CA LYS A 646 18.36 -17.43 19.51
C LYS A 646 19.64 -17.79 20.26
N SER A 647 20.38 -18.79 19.78
CA SER A 647 21.74 -19.01 20.27
C SER A 647 22.61 -17.78 19.99
N SER A 648 23.35 -17.31 21.00
CA SER A 648 24.21 -16.15 20.82
C SER A 648 25.43 -16.54 20.01
N TYR A 649 25.89 -15.68 19.08
CA TYR A 649 27.12 -15.94 18.35
C TYR A 649 28.33 -16.08 19.30
N ARG A 650 28.26 -15.48 20.49
CA ARG A 650 29.30 -15.57 21.54
C ARG A 650 29.41 -16.98 22.13
N GLU A 651 28.34 -17.77 22.07
CA GLU A 651 28.28 -19.13 22.61
C GLU A 651 28.80 -20.18 21.60
N LEU A 652 29.11 -19.78 20.35
CA LEU A 652 29.68 -20.68 19.35
C LEU A 652 31.18 -20.88 19.58
N SER A 653 31.61 -22.14 19.67
CA SER A 653 33.02 -22.50 19.87
C SER A 653 33.94 -21.92 18.78
N ARG A 654 35.19 -21.57 19.14
CA ARG A 654 36.19 -21.03 18.19
C ARG A 654 36.37 -21.93 16.96
N ARG A 655 36.31 -23.25 17.14
CA ARG A 655 36.38 -24.26 16.06
C ARG A 655 35.21 -24.13 15.08
N LYS A 656 33.98 -23.95 15.57
CA LYS A 656 32.80 -23.70 14.74
C LYS A 656 32.95 -22.40 13.95
N VAL A 657 33.39 -21.32 14.60
CA VAL A 657 33.56 -20.02 13.93
C VAL A 657 34.56 -20.07 12.76
N LEU A 658 35.63 -20.86 12.92
CA LEU A 658 36.61 -21.09 11.85
C LEU A 658 36.00 -21.88 10.68
N LEU A 659 35.28 -22.97 10.99
CA LEU A 659 34.57 -23.80 10.01
C LEU A 659 33.50 -23.04 9.21
N TYR A 660 32.82 -22.08 9.83
CA TYR A 660 31.77 -21.26 9.19
C TYR A 660 32.32 -20.09 8.35
N GLY A 661 33.63 -20.01 8.12
CA GLY A 661 34.24 -18.98 7.26
C GLY A 661 34.42 -17.62 7.94
N GLY A 662 34.64 -17.63 9.27
CA GLY A 662 34.99 -16.46 10.06
C GLY A 662 33.82 -15.74 10.72
N ARG A 663 34.14 -14.88 11.69
CA ARG A 663 33.17 -14.21 12.58
C ARG A 663 32.07 -13.43 11.82
N LYS A 664 32.40 -12.77 10.72
CA LYS A 664 31.44 -11.97 9.94
C LYS A 664 30.32 -12.82 9.32
N ARG A 665 30.66 -13.99 8.78
CA ARG A 665 29.67 -14.92 8.17
C ARG A 665 28.82 -15.62 9.22
N VAL A 666 29.42 -16.03 10.34
CA VAL A 666 28.71 -16.59 11.49
C VAL A 666 27.70 -15.59 12.04
N LYS A 667 28.14 -14.36 12.26
CA LYS A 667 27.27 -13.28 12.74
C LYS A 667 26.09 -13.07 11.80
N ALA A 668 26.33 -12.99 10.49
CA ALA A 668 25.26 -12.86 9.50
C ALA A 668 24.29 -14.05 9.46
N LEU A 669 24.76 -15.29 9.72
CA LEU A 669 23.92 -16.49 9.79
C LEU A 669 23.10 -16.56 11.09
N VAL A 670 23.67 -16.15 12.22
CA VAL A 670 23.00 -16.15 13.54
C VAL A 670 22.00 -14.99 13.65
N GLU A 671 22.34 -13.82 13.12
CA GLU A 671 21.44 -12.66 13.05
C GLU A 671 20.35 -12.82 11.98
N TRP A 672 20.47 -13.85 11.13
CA TRP A 672 19.43 -14.13 10.15
C TRP A 672 18.11 -14.48 10.84
N ASP A 673 17.04 -13.80 10.44
CA ASP A 673 15.73 -13.95 11.05
C ASP A 673 14.76 -14.63 10.08
N PHE A 674 14.38 -15.87 10.41
CA PHE A 674 13.42 -16.63 9.64
C PHE A 674 12.00 -16.32 10.17
N PRO A 675 10.98 -16.13 9.30
CA PRO A 675 9.65 -15.75 9.74
C PRO A 675 9.01 -16.76 10.69
N LEU A 676 9.19 -18.07 10.45
CA LEU A 676 8.76 -19.12 11.36
C LEU A 676 9.92 -19.41 12.32
N LYS A 677 9.84 -18.95 13.56
CA LYS A 677 10.92 -19.05 14.54
C LYS A 677 10.99 -20.43 15.19
N GLY A 678 9.87 -21.12 15.29
CA GLY A 678 9.79 -22.46 15.85
C GLY A 678 8.38 -23.04 15.77
N ILE A 679 8.23 -24.23 16.34
CA ILE A 679 6.95 -24.90 16.54
C ILE A 679 6.85 -25.39 17.99
N VAL A 680 5.64 -25.46 18.51
CA VAL A 680 5.33 -26.15 19.76
C VAL A 680 4.48 -27.37 19.43
N VAL A 681 4.90 -28.50 19.97
CA VAL A 681 4.19 -29.79 19.90
C VAL A 681 3.88 -30.20 21.33
N PHE A 682 2.72 -30.81 21.54
CA PHE A 682 2.28 -31.26 22.86
C PHE A 682 2.37 -32.78 22.95
N ASP A 683 2.72 -33.26 24.14
CA ASP A 683 2.64 -34.68 24.49
C ASP A 683 1.22 -35.07 24.95
N GLU A 684 1.09 -36.31 25.44
CA GLU A 684 -0.16 -36.87 25.98
C GLU A 684 -0.61 -36.18 27.27
N ASP A 685 0.34 -35.69 28.08
CA ASP A 685 0.10 -35.01 29.35
C ASP A 685 -0.17 -33.50 29.16
N GLY A 686 -0.12 -33.01 27.92
CA GLY A 686 -0.34 -31.63 27.55
C GLY A 686 0.83 -30.69 27.82
N VAL A 687 2.03 -31.23 28.02
CA VAL A 687 3.27 -30.46 28.14
C VAL A 687 3.78 -30.09 26.75
N GLY A 688 3.89 -28.79 26.47
CA GLY A 688 4.35 -28.29 25.19
C GLY A 688 5.88 -28.22 25.11
N GLU A 689 6.47 -28.78 24.05
CA GLU A 689 7.91 -28.69 23.75
C GLU A 689 8.17 -27.64 22.66
N PHE A 690 8.93 -26.57 22.97
CA PHE A 690 9.32 -25.56 21.98
C PHE A 690 10.51 -26.01 21.14
N ARG A 691 10.26 -26.40 19.88
CA ARG A 691 11.29 -26.76 18.90
C ARG A 691 11.66 -25.55 18.04
N ARG A 692 12.74 -24.85 18.43
CA ARG A 692 13.27 -23.67 17.71
C ARG A 692 14.00 -24.06 16.43
N PHE A 693 13.73 -23.33 15.34
CA PHE A 693 14.50 -23.41 14.11
C PHE A 693 15.76 -22.53 14.19
N ASP A 694 16.87 -23.11 14.66
CA ASP A 694 18.15 -22.41 14.76
C ASP A 694 19.10 -22.78 13.58
N PRO A 695 19.51 -21.81 12.73
CA PRO A 695 20.47 -22.07 11.66
C PRO A 695 21.86 -22.49 12.16
N ALA A 696 22.24 -22.12 13.39
CA ALA A 696 23.53 -22.48 13.99
C ALA A 696 23.62 -23.96 14.42
N ALA A 697 22.49 -24.66 14.48
CA ALA A 697 22.42 -26.06 14.93
C ALA A 697 22.91 -27.08 13.87
N VAL A 698 23.25 -26.65 12.64
CA VAL A 698 23.56 -27.59 11.54
C VAL A 698 25.02 -27.56 11.09
N PRO A 699 25.67 -28.74 10.98
CA PRO A 699 27.10 -28.84 10.64
C PRO A 699 27.40 -28.46 9.19
N PHE A 700 28.53 -27.78 8.99
CA PHE A 700 28.92 -27.17 7.71
C PHE A 700 29.23 -28.17 6.59
N SER A 701 29.61 -29.41 6.91
CA SER A 701 29.94 -30.44 5.91
C SER A 701 28.75 -30.87 5.03
N SER A 702 27.50 -30.66 5.49
CA SER A 702 26.29 -30.94 4.71
C SER A 702 25.80 -29.76 3.85
N ILE A 703 26.55 -28.64 3.85
CA ILE A 703 26.16 -27.37 3.24
C ILE A 703 26.60 -27.33 1.77
N LYS A 704 25.76 -27.89 0.88
CA LYS A 704 25.74 -27.48 -0.53
C LYS A 704 24.88 -26.22 -0.68
N ARG A 705 25.52 -25.16 -1.21
CA ARG A 705 25.30 -23.70 -1.03
C ARG A 705 23.96 -23.06 -1.47
N GLY A 706 22.89 -23.81 -1.71
CA GLY A 706 21.60 -23.21 -2.13
C GLY A 706 20.38 -23.65 -1.32
N TRP A 707 20.46 -24.80 -0.65
CA TRP A 707 19.28 -25.50 -0.09
C TRP A 707 19.21 -25.47 1.44
N LEU A 708 19.94 -24.56 2.07
CA LEU A 708 20.21 -24.54 3.50
C LEU A 708 18.92 -24.45 4.31
N LEU A 709 18.09 -23.46 4.05
CA LEU A 709 16.81 -23.26 4.75
C LEU A 709 15.84 -24.42 4.58
N SER A 710 15.72 -24.93 3.35
CA SER A 710 14.74 -25.97 3.08
C SER A 710 15.11 -27.31 3.65
N ARG A 711 16.42 -27.59 3.75
CA ARG A 711 16.96 -28.74 4.47
C ARG A 711 16.90 -28.56 5.98
N LEU A 712 17.14 -27.36 6.52
CA LEU A 712 17.00 -27.08 7.96
C LEU A 712 15.57 -27.33 8.43
N VAL A 713 14.61 -26.62 7.83
CA VAL A 713 13.20 -26.78 8.14
C VAL A 713 12.76 -28.21 7.83
N LYS A 714 13.20 -28.83 6.72
CA LYS A 714 12.89 -30.25 6.46
C LYS A 714 13.45 -31.16 7.55
N ARG A 715 14.69 -30.98 7.99
CA ARG A 715 15.33 -31.87 8.95
C ARG A 715 14.66 -31.78 10.33
N GLN A 716 14.31 -30.58 10.77
CA GLN A 716 13.67 -30.39 12.08
C GLN A 716 12.15 -30.63 12.05
N LEU A 717 11.46 -30.31 10.94
CA LEU A 717 10.02 -30.52 10.82
C LEU A 717 9.66 -31.96 10.41
N LYS A 718 10.52 -32.66 9.65
CA LYS A 718 10.25 -34.04 9.20
C LYS A 718 9.95 -35.04 10.32
N PRO A 719 10.68 -35.09 11.46
CA PRO A 719 10.34 -36.02 12.54
C PRO A 719 8.95 -35.74 13.11
N VAL A 720 8.62 -34.46 13.36
CA VAL A 720 7.28 -34.04 13.82
C VAL A 720 6.20 -34.44 12.82
N LEU A 721 6.42 -34.18 11.53
CA LEU A 721 5.43 -34.53 10.51
C LEU A 721 5.25 -36.03 10.34
N ALA A 722 6.30 -36.83 10.59
CA ALA A 722 6.21 -38.29 10.55
C ALA A 722 5.34 -38.82 11.69
N GLU A 723 5.59 -38.34 12.91
CA GLU A 723 4.79 -38.65 14.10
C GLU A 723 3.31 -38.30 13.90
N LEU A 724 3.03 -37.10 13.38
CA LEU A 724 1.67 -36.67 13.06
C LEU A 724 1.00 -37.47 11.92
N ALA A 725 1.81 -38.01 11.00
CA ALA A 725 1.32 -38.85 9.89
C ALA A 725 0.97 -40.27 10.35
N GLU A 726 1.63 -40.78 11.40
CA GLU A 726 1.39 -42.10 11.98
C GLU A 726 0.15 -42.15 12.89
N LEU A 727 -0.33 -40.99 13.36
CA LEU A 727 -1.57 -40.92 14.14
C LEU A 727 -2.76 -41.56 13.39
N PRO A 728 -3.61 -42.33 14.08
CA PRO A 728 -4.78 -42.96 13.47
C PRO A 728 -5.74 -41.91 12.90
N ARG A 729 -6.59 -42.30 11.94
CA ARG A 729 -7.63 -41.40 11.43
C ARG A 729 -8.53 -40.96 12.58
N ASN A 730 -8.86 -39.68 12.60
CA ASN A 730 -9.74 -39.11 13.62
C ASN A 730 -11.17 -39.66 13.43
N GLN A 731 -11.60 -40.60 14.27
CA GLN A 731 -12.88 -41.31 14.11
C GLN A 731 -14.11 -40.39 14.31
N SER A 732 -13.97 -39.30 15.08
CA SER A 732 -14.99 -38.27 15.25
C SER A 732 -15.29 -37.46 13.99
N ALA A 733 -14.41 -37.51 12.97
CA ALA A 733 -14.65 -36.88 11.68
C ALA A 733 -15.75 -37.60 10.86
N THR A 734 -16.00 -38.88 11.13
CA THR A 734 -16.84 -39.75 10.31
C THR A 734 -18.33 -39.72 10.68
N GLU A 735 -18.67 -39.38 11.92
CA GLU A 735 -20.05 -39.53 12.44
C GLU A 735 -20.88 -38.23 12.45
N LYS A 736 -20.26 -37.06 12.62
CA LYS A 736 -20.99 -35.79 12.90
C LYS A 736 -20.82 -34.65 11.89
N VAL A 737 -19.97 -34.79 10.87
CA VAL A 737 -20.04 -33.86 9.72
C VAL A 737 -21.28 -34.15 8.84
N ARG A 738 -22.10 -35.15 9.19
CA ARG A 738 -23.45 -35.33 8.64
C ARG A 738 -24.48 -34.33 9.19
N SER A 739 -24.21 -33.66 10.32
CA SER A 739 -25.16 -32.76 10.99
C SER A 739 -24.85 -31.27 10.84
N VAL A 740 -23.83 -30.92 10.04
CA VAL A 740 -23.46 -29.56 9.61
C VAL A 740 -23.50 -29.56 8.09
#